data_AF-A0A0L0RYP1-F1
#
_entry.id   AF-A0A0L0RYP1-F1
#
_cell.length_a   1.000
_cell.length_b   1.000
_cell.length_c   1.000
_cell.angle_alpha   90.00
_cell.angle_beta   90.00
_cell.angle_gamma   90.00
#
_symmetry.space_group_name_H-M   'P 1'
#
loop_
_entity.id
_entity.type
_entity.pdbx_description
1 polymer ?
#
loop_
_entity_poly.entity_id
_entity_poly.type
_entity_poly.pdbx_seq_one_letter_code
_entity_poly.pdbx_strand_id
1 'polypeptide(L)'
;MTGTRTAFTRLAALSPAFTAARAAAAARPATARMLLRPAAVACTHCTRWHSTTTTPSPVHEAAKAIPTMPAVGASPVHEFPSLRYGPAAGLNKNLVPDLKDATPYTTKVPSLPVPPRVKEGKDAAHVTSVAAFDAMWKQSINDPETFFGEHARNMIDWIQPFTKVRHGDFKTGDTAWFVDGTLNMSYNCIDRHALRNPDKVAIICERDDPKDAPVKVTYGELLKRVSQLANCLKEMGLKKGDRVALYMPECPETMIAMLACVRLGLVHSVVFPGFSHEALADRIRDAECKVLITADEAMRGGQRVPLKNVADEALYHTPSVEKVIVFQHTKTNAIKMKAGRDIYWDDAVKPHRPYCAPVPVAAEDPLFMLYTSGSTGQPKGIVHATAGYLLGIMLGGRYGLDIRESDVVAVAASAGWILGASYVVYGPLALGATTIMFESIPTWPTPDRYWSMIERHRATQFFTAPTAIRALRRLGDEHVLKHDLSSLRLIATAGEPINEAAHEWYFNVVGKGKIPVIDTYWQTETGSPCIHTMPGVRPMKRGSATHEFFGTQVAILDPETGHEITEPNVTGVLCYKHPIPSLCRTIFGDHQRYESVYFKEYPGHFFTGDSAYRDEDGYLFVTGRCDDVINTAGHRLGGTELESTLVAHEACAEAAVIGAHDEIKGQAPVAFVTLKPTHIPVDQVPVVLKHHIRGAIGAIAAPKYVIVVDELPKTRSGKIMRRILRKIMDGESHNLGDTSTLADPDVVDKVIKATQEAIAAQDKASSKPKK
;
A
#
# COMPACT_ATOMS: atom_id res chain seq x y z
N MET A 1 -20.47 55.45 -32.36
CA MET A 1 -21.21 55.63 -33.62
C MET A 1 -21.42 54.24 -34.20
N THR A 2 -22.61 53.63 -34.02
CA THR A 2 -23.71 53.58 -35.03
C THR A 2 -23.35 52.75 -36.26
N GLY A 3 -24.08 51.71 -36.66
CA GLY A 3 -25.41 51.29 -36.19
C GLY A 3 -25.87 49.90 -36.67
N THR A 4 -27.19 49.71 -36.71
CA THR A 4 -27.92 48.43 -36.60
C THR A 4 -28.62 47.94 -37.87
N ARG A 5 -28.80 46.59 -37.98
CA ARG A 5 -29.86 45.87 -38.75
C ARG A 5 -29.74 46.01 -40.30
N THR A 6 -30.31 45.14 -41.16
CA THR A 6 -31.58 44.40 -41.10
C THR A 6 -31.53 43.13 -42.01
N ALA A 7 -32.50 42.21 -41.87
CA ALA A 7 -32.62 40.95 -42.63
C ALA A 7 -33.67 41.00 -43.77
N PHE A 8 -33.65 40.02 -44.69
CA PHE A 8 -34.76 39.39 -45.48
C PHE A 8 -34.11 38.31 -46.42
N THR A 9 -34.71 37.21 -46.93
CA THR A 9 -36.11 36.94 -47.35
C THR A 9 -36.49 35.43 -47.32
N ARG A 10 -37.81 35.16 -47.48
CA ARG A 10 -38.64 33.91 -47.54
C ARG A 10 -38.24 32.90 -48.65
N LEU A 11 -38.80 31.68 -48.84
CA LEU A 11 -40.16 31.07 -48.69
C LEU A 11 -40.09 29.56 -48.27
N ALA A 12 -40.98 29.04 -47.40
CA ALA A 12 -42.21 28.23 -47.67
C ALA A 12 -41.98 26.87 -48.37
N ALA A 13 -42.56 25.72 -47.97
CA ALA A 13 -43.69 25.39 -47.07
C ALA A 13 -43.50 23.94 -46.47
N LEU A 14 -44.37 23.29 -45.67
CA LEU A 14 -45.70 23.55 -45.08
C LEU A 14 -45.87 22.72 -43.75
N SER A 15 -47.06 22.14 -43.47
CA SER A 15 -47.45 21.27 -42.33
C SER A 15 -48.73 20.48 -42.73
N PRO A 16 -49.47 19.64 -41.92
CA PRO A 16 -49.59 19.52 -40.44
C PRO A 16 -49.27 18.10 -39.89
N ALA A 17 -48.88 17.84 -38.63
CA ALA A 17 -49.50 18.10 -37.31
C ALA A 17 -50.78 17.28 -37.00
N PHE A 18 -50.74 16.41 -35.96
CA PHE A 18 -51.82 16.26 -34.96
C PHE A 18 -51.36 15.48 -33.71
N THR A 19 -52.07 15.68 -32.60
CA THR A 19 -51.65 15.39 -31.22
C THR A 19 -52.47 14.27 -30.56
N ALA A 20 -51.85 13.54 -29.62
CA ALA A 20 -52.39 12.80 -28.45
C ALA A 20 -53.89 12.38 -28.37
N ALA A 21 -54.15 11.11 -27.97
CA ALA A 21 -54.82 10.77 -26.69
C ALA A 21 -55.13 9.26 -26.44
N ARG A 22 -54.99 8.86 -25.17
CA ARG A 22 -55.78 7.88 -24.36
C ARG A 22 -56.14 6.46 -24.87
N ALA A 23 -55.56 5.48 -24.16
CA ALA A 23 -56.23 4.41 -23.37
C ALA A 23 -57.51 3.68 -23.87
N ALA A 24 -57.48 2.33 -23.89
CA ALA A 24 -58.31 1.47 -23.02
C ALA A 24 -58.11 -0.07 -23.23
N ALA A 25 -58.33 -0.82 -22.15
CA ALA A 25 -58.95 -2.16 -22.06
C ALA A 25 -58.40 -3.40 -22.82
N ALA A 26 -57.83 -4.32 -22.02
CA ALA A 26 -58.24 -5.72 -21.81
C ALA A 26 -58.66 -6.64 -23.00
N ALA A 27 -57.98 -7.79 -23.11
CA ALA A 27 -58.61 -9.13 -23.02
C ALA A 27 -57.57 -10.25 -22.81
N ARG A 28 -57.89 -11.23 -21.94
CA ARG A 28 -57.34 -12.60 -22.02
C ARG A 28 -58.15 -13.38 -23.07
N PRO A 29 -57.67 -14.56 -23.51
CA PRO A 29 -58.29 -15.75 -22.92
C PRO A 29 -57.27 -16.80 -22.42
N ALA A 30 -57.79 -17.75 -21.65
CA ALA A 30 -57.09 -18.93 -21.13
C ALA A 30 -57.94 -20.18 -21.41
N THR A 31 -57.47 -21.34 -20.89
CA THR A 31 -58.08 -22.70 -20.94
C THR A 31 -57.86 -23.47 -22.25
N ALA A 32 -57.71 -24.81 -22.25
CA ALA A 32 -57.81 -25.84 -21.20
C ALA A 32 -56.56 -26.78 -21.24
N ARG A 33 -56.11 -27.55 -20.24
CA ARG A 33 -56.64 -28.11 -18.96
C ARG A 33 -57.43 -29.44 -19.04
N MET A 34 -56.73 -30.58 -18.93
CA MET A 34 -57.19 -31.83 -18.30
C MET A 34 -55.94 -32.70 -17.99
N LEU A 35 -55.49 -32.89 -16.73
CA LEU A 35 -55.97 -33.79 -15.66
C LEU A 35 -55.73 -35.29 -15.91
N LEU A 36 -54.81 -35.89 -15.13
CA LEU A 36 -55.14 -36.92 -14.12
C LEU A 36 -53.94 -37.21 -13.17
N ARG A 37 -54.25 -37.83 -12.02
CA ARG A 37 -53.43 -38.12 -10.81
C ARG A 37 -54.08 -39.38 -10.15
N PRO A 38 -53.60 -39.95 -9.01
CA PRO A 38 -52.26 -40.04 -8.43
C PRO A 38 -51.94 -41.48 -7.88
N ALA A 39 -50.76 -41.64 -7.26
CA ALA A 39 -50.43 -42.71 -6.30
C ALA A 39 -49.91 -42.06 -4.98
N ALA A 40 -49.91 -42.73 -3.82
CA ALA A 40 -49.51 -42.10 -2.53
C ALA A 40 -48.86 -43.04 -1.48
N VAL A 41 -47.71 -42.64 -0.92
CA VAL A 41 -47.09 -43.08 0.36
C VAL A 41 -46.30 -41.86 0.90
N ALA A 42 -46.71 -41.12 1.95
CA ALA A 42 -46.53 -41.35 3.41
C ALA A 42 -45.03 -41.38 3.87
N CYS A 43 -44.60 -40.81 5.01
CA CYS A 43 -45.33 -40.40 6.23
C CYS A 43 -44.58 -39.32 7.08
N THR A 44 -45.33 -38.39 7.71
CA THR A 44 -45.16 -37.68 9.03
C THR A 44 -43.77 -37.35 9.63
N HIS A 45 -43.55 -36.26 10.39
CA HIS A 45 -44.35 -35.70 11.51
C HIS A 45 -44.10 -34.18 11.72
N CYS A 46 -45.14 -33.39 12.06
CA CYS A 46 -44.98 -32.06 12.68
C CYS A 46 -46.27 -31.58 13.38
N THR A 47 -46.17 -31.15 14.65
CA THR A 47 -47.22 -30.58 15.52
C THR A 47 -46.53 -29.87 16.70
N ARG A 48 -46.99 -28.77 17.31
CA ARG A 48 -48.01 -27.74 17.00
C ARG A 48 -47.86 -26.65 18.09
N TRP A 49 -47.88 -25.35 17.73
CA TRP A 49 -48.52 -24.22 18.47
C TRP A 49 -48.05 -23.92 19.93
N HIS A 50 -48.16 -22.73 20.55
CA HIS A 50 -48.72 -21.42 20.17
C HIS A 50 -48.05 -20.26 20.96
N SER A 51 -48.52 -19.02 20.76
CA SER A 51 -48.00 -17.73 21.28
C SER A 51 -48.36 -17.37 22.74
N THR A 52 -47.55 -16.52 23.39
CA THR A 52 -48.03 -15.31 24.12
C THR A 52 -46.90 -14.29 24.41
N THR A 53 -47.29 -13.02 24.55
CA THR A 53 -46.46 -11.81 24.77
C THR A 53 -46.35 -11.38 26.24
N THR A 54 -45.21 -10.83 26.68
CA THR A 54 -45.12 -9.67 27.62
C THR A 54 -43.71 -9.07 27.68
N THR A 55 -43.61 -7.76 27.95
CA THR A 55 -42.37 -6.96 28.10
C THR A 55 -42.17 -6.54 29.59
N PRO A 56 -41.19 -5.67 30.01
CA PRO A 56 -39.94 -6.15 30.62
C PRO A 56 -39.56 -5.44 31.96
N SER A 57 -38.28 -5.53 32.37
CA SER A 57 -37.56 -4.73 33.41
C SER A 57 -37.40 -5.39 34.80
N PRO A 58 -36.43 -4.98 35.66
CA PRO A 58 -34.97 -4.91 35.48
C PRO A 58 -34.22 -5.67 36.63
N VAL A 59 -32.90 -5.48 36.80
CA VAL A 59 -32.17 -5.21 38.09
C VAL A 59 -30.63 -5.37 37.95
N HIS A 60 -29.89 -4.58 38.74
CA HIS A 60 -28.42 -4.51 38.86
C HIS A 60 -27.80 -5.59 39.78
N GLU A 61 -26.47 -5.74 39.65
CA GLU A 61 -25.45 -6.11 40.68
C GLU A 61 -25.68 -7.28 41.66
N ALA A 62 -24.74 -8.24 41.65
CA ALA A 62 -23.89 -8.61 42.80
C ALA A 62 -22.82 -9.64 42.38
N ALA A 63 -21.74 -9.80 43.16
CA ALA A 63 -20.55 -10.59 42.80
C ALA A 63 -20.16 -11.68 43.84
N LYS A 64 -19.27 -12.58 43.40
CA LYS A 64 -18.41 -13.55 44.17
C LYS A 64 -19.08 -14.80 44.78
N ALA A 65 -18.67 -16.01 44.31
CA ALA A 65 -17.60 -16.84 44.94
C ALA A 65 -17.68 -18.38 44.66
N ILE A 66 -16.63 -18.98 44.05
CA ILE A 66 -16.01 -20.31 44.35
C ILE A 66 -16.86 -21.60 44.06
N PRO A 67 -16.34 -22.85 43.79
CA PRO A 67 -14.96 -23.41 43.70
C PRO A 67 -14.59 -24.21 42.40
N THR A 68 -13.35 -24.74 42.35
CA THR A 68 -12.84 -25.82 41.46
C THR A 68 -13.05 -27.23 42.08
N MET A 69 -12.69 -28.41 41.55
CA MET A 69 -11.93 -28.91 40.36
C MET A 69 -12.63 -30.27 39.91
N PRO A 70 -12.06 -31.34 39.26
CA PRO A 70 -10.69 -31.65 38.81
C PRO A 70 -10.55 -32.14 37.34
N ALA A 71 -9.33 -32.52 36.93
CA ALA A 71 -8.98 -33.00 35.59
C ALA A 71 -8.24 -34.37 35.59
N VAL A 72 -8.36 -35.12 34.48
CA VAL A 72 -7.61 -36.34 34.10
C VAL A 72 -7.63 -36.41 32.56
N GLY A 73 -6.61 -36.78 31.79
CA GLY A 73 -5.20 -37.09 32.05
C GLY A 73 -4.52 -37.47 30.70
N ALA A 74 -3.21 -37.26 30.56
CA ALA A 74 -2.44 -37.55 29.33
C ALA A 74 -1.10 -38.23 29.64
N SER A 75 -0.52 -38.95 28.67
CA SER A 75 0.69 -39.76 28.81
C SER A 75 1.43 -39.86 27.45
N PRO A 76 2.72 -40.25 27.38
CA PRO A 76 3.82 -39.28 27.50
C PRO A 76 4.77 -39.26 26.27
N VAL A 77 5.61 -38.23 26.19
CA VAL A 77 6.67 -38.09 25.17
C VAL A 77 8.05 -38.08 25.85
N HIS A 78 9.05 -38.67 25.19
CA HIS A 78 10.41 -38.87 25.73
C HIS A 78 11.20 -37.58 26.00
N GLU A 79 12.01 -37.60 27.06
CA GLU A 79 12.96 -36.54 27.43
C GLU A 79 14.25 -36.56 26.57
N PHE A 80 14.80 -35.38 26.28
CA PHE A 80 16.24 -35.16 26.06
C PHE A 80 16.66 -33.83 26.74
N PRO A 81 17.94 -33.65 27.14
CA PRO A 81 18.27 -32.85 28.32
C PRO A 81 18.44 -31.35 28.09
N SER A 82 18.22 -30.59 29.17
CA SER A 82 18.29 -29.14 29.24
C SER A 82 19.72 -28.56 29.12
N LEU A 83 19.92 -27.62 28.19
CA LEU A 83 21.02 -26.65 28.24
C LEU A 83 20.57 -25.38 28.96
N ARG A 84 21.17 -25.08 30.13
CA ARG A 84 20.95 -23.83 30.86
C ARG A 84 21.81 -22.71 30.25
N TYR A 85 21.19 -21.64 29.78
CA TYR A 85 21.88 -20.37 29.53
C TYR A 85 21.72 -19.44 30.74
N GLY A 86 22.81 -18.75 31.10
CA GLY A 86 22.88 -17.86 32.26
C GLY A 86 22.26 -16.47 32.03
N PRO A 87 22.21 -15.63 33.07
CA PRO A 87 21.59 -14.30 33.00
C PRO A 87 22.39 -13.32 32.12
N ALA A 88 21.68 -12.36 31.53
CA ALA A 88 22.26 -11.34 30.65
C ALA A 88 23.33 -10.50 31.36
N ALA A 89 24.45 -10.26 30.68
CA ALA A 89 25.50 -9.37 31.16
C ALA A 89 25.02 -7.90 31.13
N GLY A 90 25.16 -7.21 32.26
CA GLY A 90 24.76 -5.80 32.38
C GLY A 90 25.69 -4.86 31.62
N LEU A 91 25.11 -3.87 30.95
CA LEU A 91 25.85 -2.77 30.31
C LEU A 91 26.57 -1.90 31.36
N ASN A 92 27.84 -1.60 31.08
CA ASN A 92 28.73 -0.84 31.96
C ASN A 92 28.43 0.67 31.84
N LYS A 93 28.08 1.34 32.94
CA LYS A 93 27.44 2.67 32.94
C LYS A 93 28.36 3.90 32.75
N ASN A 94 29.65 3.72 32.47
CA ASN A 94 30.66 4.79 32.55
C ASN A 94 31.38 5.14 31.23
N LEU A 95 30.68 5.12 30.08
CA LEU A 95 31.23 5.55 28.78
C LEU A 95 30.19 6.36 27.98
N VAL A 96 30.06 7.66 28.29
CA VAL A 96 29.23 8.60 27.53
C VAL A 96 29.97 9.93 27.37
N PRO A 97 30.39 10.30 26.15
CA PRO A 97 30.59 11.69 25.74
C PRO A 97 29.25 12.32 25.29
N ASP A 98 29.19 13.65 25.28
CA ASP A 98 27.99 14.48 25.05
C ASP A 98 27.26 14.16 23.72
N LEU A 99 25.92 14.05 23.75
CA LEU A 99 25.06 13.76 22.58
C LEU A 99 24.93 14.92 21.55
N LYS A 100 25.83 15.91 21.60
CA LYS A 100 25.77 17.13 20.79
C LYS A 100 26.40 17.00 19.40
N ASP A 101 27.17 15.93 19.17
CA ASP A 101 28.00 15.78 17.96
C ASP A 101 27.34 14.97 16.82
N ALA A 102 26.03 14.71 16.90
CA ALA A 102 25.26 14.38 15.72
C ALA A 102 25.21 15.61 14.80
N THR A 103 25.93 15.61 13.68
CA THR A 103 25.88 16.69 12.68
C THR A 103 24.44 16.92 12.26
N PRO A 104 23.86 18.12 12.50
CA PRO A 104 22.50 18.41 12.05
C PRO A 104 22.39 18.35 10.53
N TYR A 105 21.15 18.34 10.02
CA TYR A 105 20.85 18.94 8.72
C TYR A 105 21.21 20.44 8.81
N THR A 106 22.48 20.77 8.62
CA THR A 106 23.06 22.11 8.90
C THR A 106 22.73 23.14 7.83
N THR A 107 22.15 22.72 6.71
CA THR A 107 21.62 23.59 5.66
C THR A 107 20.10 23.65 5.71
N LYS A 108 19.56 24.85 5.96
CA LYS A 108 18.12 25.13 5.90
C LYS A 108 17.59 24.79 4.50
N VAL A 109 16.85 23.67 4.39
CA VAL A 109 16.33 23.17 3.11
C VAL A 109 15.41 24.23 2.47
N PRO A 110 15.70 24.72 1.24
CA PRO A 110 14.87 25.72 0.59
C PRO A 110 13.45 25.21 0.34
N SER A 111 12.46 26.02 0.73
CA SER A 111 11.05 25.69 0.48
C SER A 111 10.65 26.01 -0.96
N LEU A 112 9.84 25.13 -1.54
CA LEU A 112 9.15 25.33 -2.80
C LEU A 112 7.74 25.87 -2.51
N PRO A 113 7.31 26.98 -3.14
CA PRO A 113 6.02 27.59 -2.83
C PRO A 113 4.85 26.67 -3.22
N VAL A 114 3.71 26.83 -2.55
CA VAL A 114 2.46 26.17 -2.98
C VAL A 114 2.07 26.73 -4.35
N PRO A 115 1.88 25.88 -5.38
CA PRO A 115 1.52 26.37 -6.71
C PRO A 115 0.14 27.08 -6.70
N PRO A 116 0.00 28.27 -7.32
CA PRO A 116 -1.25 29.03 -7.29
C PRO A 116 -2.48 28.25 -7.77
N ARG A 117 -2.27 27.29 -8.69
CA ARG A 117 -3.31 26.43 -9.28
C ARG A 117 -4.13 25.64 -8.24
N VAL A 118 -3.53 25.30 -7.09
CA VAL A 118 -4.20 24.56 -6.00
C VAL A 118 -4.60 25.45 -4.82
N LYS A 119 -4.32 26.76 -4.89
CA LYS A 119 -4.82 27.78 -3.95
C LYS A 119 -6.16 28.36 -4.40
N GLU A 120 -6.32 28.63 -5.70
CA GLU A 120 -7.42 29.44 -6.24
C GLU A 120 -7.99 28.90 -7.57
N GLY A 121 -9.21 29.34 -7.89
CA GLY A 121 -9.91 28.95 -9.13
C GLY A 121 -10.44 27.51 -9.11
N LYS A 122 -10.72 26.95 -10.29
CA LYS A 122 -11.39 25.64 -10.44
C LYS A 122 -10.59 24.45 -9.85
N ASP A 123 -9.27 24.57 -9.79
CA ASP A 123 -8.36 23.52 -9.32
C ASP A 123 -7.96 23.72 -7.85
N ALA A 124 -8.48 24.75 -7.16
CA ALA A 124 -8.26 25.02 -5.73
C ALA A 124 -8.60 23.79 -4.88
N ALA A 125 -7.67 23.37 -4.01
CA ALA A 125 -7.81 22.16 -3.21
C ALA A 125 -8.92 22.29 -2.15
N HIS A 126 -9.37 21.15 -1.60
CA HIS A 126 -10.36 21.14 -0.50
C HIS A 126 -9.95 21.97 0.73
N VAL A 127 -8.64 22.15 0.97
CA VAL A 127 -8.10 23.03 2.04
C VAL A 127 -6.95 23.85 1.46
N THR A 128 -7.07 25.18 1.50
CA THR A 128 -6.15 26.13 0.84
C THR A 128 -5.39 27.05 1.80
N SER A 129 -5.61 26.94 3.11
CA SER A 129 -4.93 27.76 4.12
C SER A 129 -4.43 26.95 5.30
N VAL A 130 -3.31 27.39 5.89
CA VAL A 130 -2.70 26.81 7.08
C VAL A 130 -3.69 26.84 8.25
N ALA A 131 -4.35 27.97 8.49
CA ALA A 131 -5.32 28.11 9.58
C ALA A 131 -6.51 27.15 9.49
N ALA A 132 -7.03 26.89 8.28
CA ALA A 132 -8.13 25.93 8.09
C ALA A 132 -7.67 24.49 8.32
N PHE A 133 -6.49 24.11 7.80
CA PHE A 133 -5.92 22.79 8.05
C PHE A 133 -5.62 22.58 9.54
N ASP A 134 -4.98 23.55 10.20
CA ASP A 134 -4.59 23.46 11.60
C ASP A 134 -5.81 23.40 12.53
N ALA A 135 -6.93 24.04 12.16
CA ALA A 135 -8.19 23.89 12.89
C ALA A 135 -8.75 22.45 12.79
N MET A 136 -8.80 21.88 11.57
CA MET A 136 -9.23 20.49 11.36
C MET A 136 -8.31 19.49 12.06
N TRP A 137 -6.98 19.67 11.94
CA TRP A 137 -6.00 18.81 12.60
C TRP A 137 -6.13 18.90 14.12
N LYS A 138 -6.19 20.10 14.71
CA LYS A 138 -6.40 20.26 16.16
C LYS A 138 -7.69 19.62 16.64
N GLN A 139 -8.79 19.70 15.89
CA GLN A 139 -10.02 18.99 16.22
C GLN A 139 -9.79 17.47 16.16
N SER A 140 -9.15 16.95 15.12
CA SER A 140 -8.87 15.52 14.97
C SER A 140 -7.97 14.91 16.07
N ILE A 141 -7.20 15.73 16.78
CA ILE A 141 -6.37 15.32 17.93
C ILE A 141 -7.09 15.53 19.27
N ASN A 142 -7.71 16.70 19.48
CA ASN A 142 -8.28 17.08 20.77
C ASN A 142 -9.73 16.58 20.97
N ASP A 143 -10.48 16.39 19.89
CA ASP A 143 -11.84 15.85 19.85
C ASP A 143 -12.00 14.87 18.65
N PRO A 144 -11.30 13.72 18.70
CA PRO A 144 -11.36 12.72 17.64
C PRO A 144 -12.76 12.11 17.50
N GLU A 145 -13.56 12.06 18.58
CA GLU A 145 -14.90 11.47 18.52
C GLU A 145 -15.84 12.31 17.66
N THR A 146 -15.86 13.64 17.84
CA THR A 146 -16.62 14.52 16.94
C THR A 146 -16.03 14.50 15.53
N PHE A 147 -14.73 14.72 15.37
CA PHE A 147 -14.10 14.85 14.05
C PHE A 147 -14.31 13.60 13.17
N PHE A 148 -13.94 12.42 13.68
CA PHE A 148 -14.11 11.17 12.92
C PHE A 148 -15.56 10.72 12.88
N GLY A 149 -16.36 11.01 13.91
CA GLY A 149 -17.79 10.70 13.93
C GLY A 149 -18.59 11.47 12.88
N GLU A 150 -18.31 12.75 12.67
CA GLU A 150 -18.93 13.56 11.62
C GLU A 150 -18.48 13.11 10.23
N HIS A 151 -17.16 12.97 10.00
CA HIS A 151 -16.66 12.51 8.70
C HIS A 151 -17.17 11.11 8.33
N ALA A 152 -17.21 10.17 9.29
CA ALA A 152 -17.74 8.83 9.06
C ALA A 152 -19.22 8.84 8.66
N ARG A 153 -20.07 9.65 9.32
CA ARG A 153 -21.50 9.76 8.96
C ARG A 153 -21.74 10.46 7.62
N ASN A 154 -20.88 11.40 7.25
CA ASN A 154 -21.02 12.21 6.03
C ASN A 154 -20.36 11.60 4.78
N MET A 155 -19.41 10.67 4.94
CA MET A 155 -18.63 10.11 3.82
C MET A 155 -18.87 8.62 3.57
N ILE A 156 -19.36 7.86 4.56
CA ILE A 156 -19.64 6.42 4.44
C ILE A 156 -21.16 6.22 4.44
N ASP A 157 -21.65 5.42 3.49
CA ASP A 157 -23.02 4.94 3.48
C ASP A 157 -23.11 3.74 4.44
N TRP A 158 -23.76 3.96 5.58
CA TRP A 158 -23.99 2.96 6.63
C TRP A 158 -25.28 2.18 6.39
N ILE A 159 -25.28 0.89 6.72
CA ILE A 159 -26.47 0.04 6.81
C ILE A 159 -27.10 0.24 8.20
N GLN A 160 -26.27 0.25 9.24
CA GLN A 160 -26.61 0.70 10.59
C GLN A 160 -25.55 1.73 11.01
N PRO A 161 -25.91 3.00 11.27
CA PRO A 161 -24.97 3.96 11.84
C PRO A 161 -24.47 3.53 13.22
N PHE A 162 -23.21 3.83 13.53
CA PHE A 162 -22.62 3.62 14.84
C PHE A 162 -23.10 4.66 15.86
N THR A 163 -23.13 4.27 17.13
CA THR A 163 -23.25 5.18 18.29
C THR A 163 -21.89 5.48 18.92
N LYS A 164 -20.94 4.52 18.92
CA LYS A 164 -19.63 4.66 19.57
C LYS A 164 -18.51 4.87 18.54
N VAL A 165 -17.86 6.03 18.57
CA VAL A 165 -16.83 6.41 17.57
C VAL A 165 -15.52 5.65 17.78
N ARG A 166 -15.02 5.55 19.02
CA ARG A 166 -13.74 4.93 19.33
C ARG A 166 -13.79 4.05 20.58
N HIS A 167 -12.91 3.05 20.63
CA HIS A 167 -12.56 2.27 21.81
C HIS A 167 -11.07 1.91 21.78
N GLY A 168 -10.48 1.61 22.94
CA GLY A 168 -9.09 1.18 23.07
C GLY A 168 -8.01 2.24 22.83
N ASP A 169 -6.79 1.88 23.23
CA ASP A 169 -5.54 2.60 22.97
C ASP A 169 -4.34 1.64 22.80
N PHE A 170 -3.13 2.20 22.68
CA PHE A 170 -1.89 1.42 22.48
C PHE A 170 -1.37 0.69 23.74
N LYS A 171 -1.93 0.95 24.92
CA LYS A 171 -1.60 0.23 26.16
C LYS A 171 -2.42 -1.05 26.30
N THR A 172 -3.64 -1.05 25.76
CA THR A 172 -4.57 -2.19 25.78
C THR A 172 -4.54 -3.03 24.51
N GLY A 173 -4.06 -2.48 23.38
CA GLY A 173 -3.95 -3.21 22.09
C GLY A 173 -5.28 -3.43 21.37
N ASP A 174 -6.41 -3.08 21.99
CA ASP A 174 -7.80 -3.37 21.59
C ASP A 174 -8.47 -2.23 20.80
N THR A 175 -7.68 -1.47 20.03
CA THR A 175 -8.16 -0.26 19.34
C THR A 175 -9.26 -0.59 18.32
N ALA A 176 -10.43 0.04 18.46
CA ALA A 176 -11.58 -0.17 17.59
C ALA A 176 -12.30 1.16 17.29
N TRP A 177 -12.96 1.23 16.13
CA TRP A 177 -13.63 2.41 15.61
C TRP A 177 -15.02 2.07 15.07
N PHE A 178 -16.00 2.96 15.32
CA PHE A 178 -17.39 2.84 14.86
C PHE A 178 -18.06 1.53 15.31
N VAL A 179 -17.78 1.11 16.55
CA VAL A 179 -17.87 -0.27 17.08
C VAL A 179 -19.16 -1.01 16.74
N ASP A 180 -20.30 -0.34 16.83
CA ASP A 180 -21.65 -0.88 16.65
C ASP A 180 -22.28 -0.58 15.27
N GLY A 181 -21.53 0.09 14.40
CA GLY A 181 -21.96 0.39 13.03
C GLY A 181 -21.78 -0.80 12.08
N THR A 182 -22.68 -0.91 11.10
CA THR A 182 -22.56 -1.89 10.00
C THR A 182 -22.64 -1.20 8.65
N LEU A 183 -21.86 -1.72 7.69
CA LEU A 183 -21.68 -1.17 6.35
C LEU A 183 -21.34 -2.28 5.34
N ASN A 184 -21.02 -1.91 4.11
CA ASN A 184 -20.31 -2.79 3.18
C ASN A 184 -19.33 -1.98 2.30
N MET A 185 -18.10 -2.47 2.15
CA MET A 185 -17.06 -1.80 1.36
C MET A 185 -17.40 -1.76 -0.14
N SER A 186 -17.89 -2.87 -0.71
CA SER A 186 -18.27 -2.93 -2.13
C SER A 186 -19.43 -1.98 -2.46
N TYR A 187 -20.41 -1.85 -1.55
CA TYR A 187 -21.50 -0.87 -1.71
C TYR A 187 -21.00 0.57 -1.76
N ASN A 188 -20.08 0.93 -0.86
CA ASN A 188 -19.47 2.27 -0.80
C ASN A 188 -18.56 2.56 -2.00
N CYS A 189 -17.93 1.54 -2.59
CA CYS A 189 -17.06 1.68 -3.76
C CYS A 189 -17.78 1.57 -5.11
N ILE A 190 -19.01 1.03 -5.17
CA ILE A 190 -19.67 0.73 -6.44
C ILE A 190 -21.13 1.16 -6.43
N ASP A 191 -21.98 0.50 -5.64
CA ASP A 191 -23.44 0.57 -5.75
C ASP A 191 -23.95 2.02 -5.65
N ARG A 192 -23.51 2.79 -4.64
CA ARG A 192 -23.93 4.19 -4.47
C ARG A 192 -23.55 5.09 -5.62
N HIS A 193 -22.47 4.78 -6.34
CA HIS A 193 -22.03 5.53 -7.52
C HIS A 193 -22.77 5.06 -8.79
N ALA A 194 -22.92 3.74 -8.97
CA ALA A 194 -23.66 3.12 -10.07
C ALA A 194 -25.16 3.49 -10.06
N LEU A 195 -25.77 3.67 -8.88
CA LEU A 195 -27.15 4.13 -8.72
C LEU A 195 -27.36 5.58 -9.19
N ARG A 196 -26.31 6.42 -9.13
CA ARG A 196 -26.37 7.84 -9.56
C ARG A 196 -25.98 8.01 -11.02
N ASN A 197 -24.95 7.31 -11.47
CA ASN A 197 -24.49 7.32 -12.86
C ASN A 197 -23.83 5.97 -13.21
N PRO A 198 -24.59 5.00 -13.77
CA PRO A 198 -24.05 3.69 -14.10
C PRO A 198 -23.08 3.72 -15.29
N ASP A 199 -23.22 4.68 -16.20
CA ASP A 199 -22.43 4.77 -17.45
C ASP A 199 -21.09 5.48 -17.26
N LYS A 200 -20.84 6.05 -16.07
CA LYS A 200 -19.56 6.62 -15.69
C LYS A 200 -18.47 5.55 -15.68
N VAL A 201 -17.33 5.82 -16.31
CA VAL A 201 -16.15 4.95 -16.23
C VAL A 201 -15.65 4.88 -14.79
N ALA A 202 -15.53 3.67 -14.25
CA ALA A 202 -14.94 3.40 -12.95
C ALA A 202 -13.45 3.04 -13.10
N ILE A 203 -13.15 2.13 -14.03
CA ILE A 203 -11.81 1.59 -14.26
C ILE A 203 -11.39 1.83 -15.70
N ILE A 204 -10.15 2.29 -15.87
CA ILE A 204 -9.40 2.23 -17.13
C ILE A 204 -8.21 1.29 -16.89
N CYS A 205 -8.15 0.17 -17.58
CA CYS A 205 -6.94 -0.66 -17.63
C CYS A 205 -6.12 -0.24 -18.85
N GLU A 206 -4.99 0.42 -18.58
CA GLU A 206 -3.93 0.65 -19.56
C GLU A 206 -3.15 -0.65 -19.70
N ARG A 207 -3.31 -1.29 -20.87
CA ARG A 207 -2.73 -2.60 -21.21
C ARG A 207 -1.22 -2.61 -21.21
N ASP A 208 -0.63 -3.81 -21.20
CA ASP A 208 0.82 -3.92 -21.38
C ASP A 208 1.27 -3.27 -22.70
N ASP A 209 0.83 -3.72 -23.88
CA ASP A 209 1.20 -3.07 -25.17
C ASP A 209 0.31 -1.82 -25.40
N PRO A 210 0.88 -0.63 -25.64
CA PRO A 210 0.09 0.58 -25.89
C PRO A 210 -0.64 0.58 -27.25
N LYS A 211 -0.42 -0.43 -28.11
CA LYS A 211 -1.21 -0.68 -29.32
C LYS A 211 -2.54 -1.36 -28.99
N ASP A 212 -2.62 -2.09 -27.89
CA ASP A 212 -3.87 -2.73 -27.47
C ASP A 212 -4.84 -1.69 -26.91
N ALA A 213 -6.12 -1.84 -27.26
CA ALA A 213 -7.14 -0.92 -26.79
C ALA A 213 -7.29 -1.01 -25.26
N PRO A 214 -7.31 0.12 -24.53
CA PRO A 214 -7.49 0.13 -23.08
C PRO A 214 -8.88 -0.39 -22.71
N VAL A 215 -8.96 -1.27 -21.72
CA VAL A 215 -10.26 -1.78 -21.25
C VAL A 215 -10.88 -0.76 -20.32
N LYS A 216 -12.06 -0.27 -20.67
CA LYS A 216 -12.86 0.61 -19.82
C LYS A 216 -14.00 -0.19 -19.19
N VAL A 217 -14.22 -0.01 -17.89
CA VAL A 217 -15.33 -0.64 -17.16
C VAL A 217 -16.09 0.46 -16.45
N THR A 218 -17.37 0.61 -16.76
CA THR A 218 -18.28 1.56 -16.11
C THR A 218 -18.70 1.09 -14.71
N TYR A 219 -19.19 1.99 -13.87
CA TYR A 219 -19.71 1.64 -12.54
C TYR A 219 -20.86 0.61 -12.61
N GLY A 220 -21.72 0.70 -13.63
CA GLY A 220 -22.79 -0.24 -13.90
C GLY A 220 -22.28 -1.63 -14.35
N GLU A 221 -21.24 -1.69 -15.18
CA GLU A 221 -20.59 -2.96 -15.56
C GLU A 221 -19.81 -3.56 -14.39
N LEU A 222 -19.11 -2.74 -13.61
CA LEU A 222 -18.37 -3.15 -12.42
C LEU A 222 -19.31 -3.81 -11.41
N LEU A 223 -20.46 -3.19 -11.12
CA LEU A 223 -21.49 -3.75 -10.24
C LEU A 223 -21.99 -5.12 -10.71
N LYS A 224 -22.25 -5.27 -12.02
CA LYS A 224 -22.69 -6.53 -12.61
C LYS A 224 -21.62 -7.61 -12.43
N ARG A 225 -20.39 -7.33 -12.86
CA ARG A 225 -19.26 -8.30 -12.84
C ARG A 225 -18.88 -8.73 -11.43
N VAL A 226 -18.78 -7.77 -10.50
CA VAL A 226 -18.58 -8.03 -9.06
C VAL A 226 -19.71 -8.87 -8.48
N SER A 227 -20.95 -8.58 -8.85
CA SER A 227 -22.11 -9.34 -8.41
C SER A 227 -22.14 -10.79 -8.91
N GLN A 228 -21.73 -11.05 -10.16
CA GLN A 228 -21.67 -12.41 -10.70
C GLN A 228 -20.61 -13.23 -9.97
N LEU A 229 -19.41 -12.69 -9.77
CA LEU A 229 -18.36 -13.36 -9.01
C LEU A 229 -18.73 -13.56 -7.53
N ALA A 230 -19.41 -12.58 -6.91
CA ALA A 230 -19.92 -12.75 -5.55
C ALA A 230 -20.97 -13.88 -5.46
N ASN A 231 -21.89 -13.99 -6.43
CA ASN A 231 -22.81 -15.13 -6.47
C ASN A 231 -22.05 -16.46 -6.71
N CYS A 232 -20.99 -16.47 -7.51
CA CYS A 232 -20.12 -17.64 -7.74
C CYS A 232 -19.42 -18.12 -6.46
N LEU A 233 -18.70 -17.22 -5.77
CA LEU A 233 -18.02 -17.54 -4.50
C LEU A 233 -19.01 -18.00 -3.42
N LYS A 234 -20.23 -17.45 -3.41
CA LYS A 234 -21.29 -17.89 -2.52
C LYS A 234 -21.82 -19.30 -2.86
N GLU A 235 -21.91 -19.66 -4.14
CA GLU A 235 -22.29 -21.01 -4.57
C GLU A 235 -21.19 -22.04 -4.29
N MET A 236 -19.92 -21.64 -4.34
CA MET A 236 -18.77 -22.41 -3.83
C MET A 236 -18.78 -22.57 -2.30
N GLY A 237 -19.77 -22.02 -1.59
CA GLY A 237 -19.98 -22.24 -0.15
C GLY A 237 -19.27 -21.27 0.79
N LEU A 238 -18.59 -20.24 0.27
CA LEU A 238 -17.84 -19.29 1.07
C LEU A 238 -18.77 -18.40 1.90
N LYS A 239 -18.37 -18.15 3.16
CA LYS A 239 -19.12 -17.37 4.15
C LYS A 239 -18.26 -16.23 4.67
N LYS A 240 -18.91 -15.17 5.16
CA LYS A 240 -18.27 -14.05 5.85
C LYS A 240 -17.16 -14.54 6.81
N GLY A 241 -15.96 -13.99 6.69
CA GLY A 241 -14.76 -14.40 7.43
C GLY A 241 -13.89 -15.48 6.78
N ASP A 242 -14.36 -16.14 5.71
CA ASP A 242 -13.52 -17.03 4.91
C ASP A 242 -12.48 -16.24 4.09
N ARG A 243 -11.31 -16.84 3.88
CA ARG A 243 -10.17 -16.21 3.21
C ARG A 243 -10.04 -16.66 1.75
N VAL A 244 -9.73 -15.71 0.87
CA VAL A 244 -9.52 -15.94 -0.57
C VAL A 244 -8.17 -15.37 -0.99
N ALA A 245 -7.31 -16.21 -1.56
CA ALA A 245 -6.04 -15.79 -2.11
C ALA A 245 -6.22 -15.23 -3.53
N LEU A 246 -5.63 -14.07 -3.82
CA LEU A 246 -5.66 -13.44 -5.15
C LEU A 246 -4.22 -13.32 -5.67
N TYR A 247 -3.86 -14.10 -6.69
CA TYR A 247 -2.55 -14.07 -7.34
C TYR A 247 -2.73 -13.72 -8.83
N MET A 248 -3.01 -12.44 -9.07
CA MET A 248 -3.59 -11.94 -10.32
C MET A 248 -2.70 -10.86 -10.96
N PRO A 249 -2.76 -10.66 -12.29
CA PRO A 249 -2.11 -9.52 -12.95
C PRO A 249 -2.85 -8.20 -12.68
N GLU A 250 -2.34 -7.07 -13.16
CA GLU A 250 -2.99 -5.76 -13.04
C GLU A 250 -4.10 -5.57 -14.07
N CYS A 251 -5.10 -6.46 -14.08
CA CYS A 251 -6.26 -6.45 -14.97
C CYS A 251 -7.58 -6.20 -14.20
N PRO A 252 -8.66 -5.69 -14.83
CA PRO A 252 -9.91 -5.34 -14.14
C PRO A 252 -10.51 -6.46 -13.29
N GLU A 253 -10.27 -7.71 -13.67
CA GLU A 253 -10.68 -8.91 -12.96
C GLU A 253 -10.10 -8.99 -11.54
N THR A 254 -8.91 -8.41 -11.30
CA THR A 254 -8.28 -8.29 -9.97
C THR A 254 -9.09 -7.38 -9.05
N MET A 255 -9.47 -6.19 -9.52
CA MET A 255 -10.36 -5.30 -8.78
C MET A 255 -11.72 -5.96 -8.53
N ILE A 256 -12.26 -6.65 -9.55
CA ILE A 256 -13.53 -7.38 -9.44
C ILE A 256 -13.46 -8.48 -8.38
N ALA A 257 -12.33 -9.21 -8.29
CA ALA A 257 -12.10 -10.24 -7.29
C ALA A 257 -12.02 -9.66 -5.86
N MET A 258 -11.24 -8.59 -5.66
CA MET A 258 -11.17 -7.89 -4.37
C MET A 258 -12.56 -7.39 -3.93
N LEU A 259 -13.26 -6.70 -4.83
CA LEU A 259 -14.58 -6.13 -4.58
C LEU A 259 -15.66 -7.21 -4.34
N ALA A 260 -15.60 -8.34 -5.04
CA ALA A 260 -16.52 -9.46 -4.82
C ALA A 260 -16.30 -10.15 -3.46
N CYS A 261 -15.05 -10.25 -3.00
CA CYS A 261 -14.74 -10.76 -1.67
C CYS A 261 -15.36 -9.87 -0.59
N VAL A 262 -15.06 -8.57 -0.58
CA VAL A 262 -15.57 -7.64 0.44
C VAL A 262 -17.09 -7.38 0.32
N ARG A 263 -17.70 -7.63 -0.85
CA ARG A 263 -19.16 -7.64 -1.01
C ARG A 263 -19.85 -8.72 -0.17
N LEU A 264 -19.18 -9.85 0.03
CA LEU A 264 -19.67 -10.98 0.83
C LEU A 264 -19.17 -10.96 2.28
N GLY A 265 -18.29 -10.02 2.64
CA GLY A 265 -17.55 -10.05 3.90
C GLY A 265 -16.47 -11.14 3.96
N LEU A 266 -15.95 -11.55 2.80
CA LEU A 266 -14.77 -12.42 2.69
C LEU A 266 -13.50 -11.59 2.82
N VAL A 267 -12.48 -12.19 3.42
CA VAL A 267 -11.18 -11.56 3.63
C VAL A 267 -10.26 -11.93 2.48
N HIS A 268 -10.06 -11.01 1.53
CA HIS A 268 -9.11 -11.28 0.45
C HIS A 268 -7.66 -11.12 0.93
N SER A 269 -6.76 -11.94 0.38
CA SER A 269 -5.32 -11.87 0.59
C SER A 269 -4.64 -11.74 -0.77
N VAL A 270 -4.28 -10.50 -1.15
CA VAL A 270 -3.60 -10.25 -2.43
C VAL A 270 -2.13 -10.62 -2.31
N VAL A 271 -1.64 -11.40 -3.27
CA VAL A 271 -0.25 -11.80 -3.38
C VAL A 271 0.28 -11.25 -4.70
N PHE A 272 1.40 -10.50 -4.63
CA PHE A 272 2.00 -9.85 -5.79
C PHE A 272 2.34 -10.89 -6.89
N PRO A 273 1.90 -10.71 -8.15
CA PRO A 273 2.10 -11.69 -9.24
C PRO A 273 3.56 -11.96 -9.62
N GLY A 274 4.53 -11.29 -9.00
CA GLY A 274 5.95 -11.58 -9.15
C GLY A 274 6.55 -12.52 -8.11
N PHE A 275 5.83 -12.93 -7.07
CA PHE A 275 6.35 -13.85 -6.05
C PHE A 275 6.46 -15.29 -6.55
N SER A 276 7.35 -16.06 -5.92
CA SER A 276 7.54 -17.50 -6.20
C SER A 276 6.41 -18.37 -5.62
N HIS A 277 6.46 -19.66 -5.93
CA HIS A 277 5.46 -20.63 -5.50
C HIS A 277 5.51 -20.89 -3.99
N GLU A 278 6.69 -20.88 -3.37
CA GLU A 278 6.89 -20.98 -1.93
C GLU A 278 6.32 -19.75 -1.22
N ALA A 279 6.66 -18.55 -1.70
CA ALA A 279 6.16 -17.28 -1.16
C ALA A 279 4.62 -17.14 -1.30
N LEU A 280 4.03 -17.71 -2.35
CA LEU A 280 2.58 -17.84 -2.51
C LEU A 280 2.00 -18.88 -1.53
N ALA A 281 2.62 -20.06 -1.44
CA ALA A 281 2.15 -21.17 -0.60
C ALA A 281 2.15 -20.82 0.88
N ASP A 282 3.19 -20.17 1.40
CA ASP A 282 3.28 -19.78 2.81
C ASP A 282 2.16 -18.80 3.18
N ARG A 283 1.85 -17.84 2.29
CA ARG A 283 0.76 -16.86 2.50
C ARG A 283 -0.62 -17.52 2.44
N ILE A 284 -0.84 -18.45 1.51
CA ILE A 284 -2.09 -19.23 1.44
C ILE A 284 -2.26 -20.11 2.68
N ARG A 285 -1.17 -20.72 3.18
CA ARG A 285 -1.17 -21.62 4.33
C ARG A 285 -1.44 -20.87 5.64
N ASP A 286 -0.75 -19.75 5.87
CA ASP A 286 -0.95 -18.88 7.02
C ASP A 286 -2.36 -18.27 7.04
N ALA A 287 -2.85 -17.79 5.89
CA ALA A 287 -4.21 -17.31 5.72
C ALA A 287 -5.28 -18.42 5.73
N GLU A 288 -4.87 -19.70 5.67
CA GLU A 288 -5.74 -20.85 5.43
C GLU A 288 -6.80 -20.58 4.33
N CYS A 289 -6.37 -20.11 3.16
CA CYS A 289 -7.32 -19.72 2.10
C CYS A 289 -8.03 -20.94 1.51
N LYS A 290 -9.36 -20.80 1.28
CA LYS A 290 -10.21 -21.85 0.70
C LYS A 290 -10.28 -21.83 -0.82
N VAL A 291 -10.09 -20.64 -1.41
CA VAL A 291 -10.11 -20.42 -2.85
C VAL A 291 -8.88 -19.62 -3.25
N LEU A 292 -8.27 -20.01 -4.37
CA LEU A 292 -7.29 -19.22 -5.08
C LEU A 292 -7.92 -18.68 -6.37
N ILE A 293 -7.79 -17.38 -6.61
CA ILE A 293 -8.11 -16.75 -7.88
C ILE A 293 -6.79 -16.31 -8.52
N THR A 294 -6.54 -16.80 -9.73
CA THR A 294 -5.30 -16.59 -10.49
C THR A 294 -5.61 -16.38 -11.98
N ALA A 295 -4.62 -16.05 -12.79
CA ALA A 295 -4.73 -16.05 -14.24
C ALA A 295 -3.87 -17.15 -14.88
N ASP A 296 -4.06 -17.38 -16.18
CA ASP A 296 -3.21 -18.26 -16.99
C ASP A 296 -1.76 -17.74 -17.01
N GLU A 297 -1.57 -16.51 -17.47
CA GLU A 297 -0.32 -15.75 -17.47
C GLU A 297 -0.59 -14.27 -17.12
N ALA A 298 0.45 -13.49 -16.85
CA ALA A 298 0.41 -12.03 -16.89
C ALA A 298 1.23 -11.51 -18.09
N MET A 299 0.86 -10.35 -18.63
CA MET A 299 1.76 -9.52 -19.44
C MET A 299 2.42 -8.44 -18.56
N ARG A 300 3.74 -8.23 -18.71
CA ARG A 300 4.45 -7.11 -18.06
C ARG A 300 5.74 -6.76 -18.80
N GLY A 301 5.79 -5.58 -19.42
CA GLY A 301 6.96 -5.10 -20.17
C GLY A 301 7.27 -5.95 -21.41
N GLY A 302 6.23 -6.45 -22.09
CA GLY A 302 6.34 -7.37 -23.21
C GLY A 302 6.65 -8.82 -22.83
N GLN A 303 6.86 -9.12 -21.54
CA GLN A 303 7.17 -10.46 -21.05
C GLN A 303 5.93 -11.16 -20.49
N ARG A 304 5.89 -12.49 -20.63
CA ARG A 304 4.87 -13.36 -20.04
C ARG A 304 5.32 -13.87 -18.68
N VAL A 305 4.46 -13.79 -17.67
CA VAL A 305 4.69 -14.37 -16.33
C VAL A 305 3.73 -15.55 -16.15
N PRO A 306 4.20 -16.80 -15.93
CA PRO A 306 3.35 -17.99 -15.96
C PRO A 306 2.61 -18.24 -14.64
N LEU A 307 1.63 -17.37 -14.34
CA LEU A 307 0.93 -17.34 -13.04
C LEU A 307 0.27 -18.67 -12.66
N LYS A 308 -0.40 -19.37 -13.60
CA LYS A 308 -1.03 -20.66 -13.30
C LYS A 308 -0.01 -21.75 -12.96
N ASN A 309 1.18 -21.72 -13.55
CA ASN A 309 2.22 -22.70 -13.27
C ASN A 309 2.79 -22.50 -11.86
N VAL A 310 3.07 -21.24 -11.47
CA VAL A 310 3.50 -20.89 -10.11
C VAL A 310 2.42 -21.25 -9.08
N ALA A 311 1.15 -21.01 -9.42
CA ALA A 311 0.03 -21.43 -8.58
C ALA A 311 -0.07 -22.96 -8.43
N ASP A 312 0.12 -23.74 -9.49
CA ASP A 312 0.06 -25.20 -9.41
C ASP A 312 1.12 -25.79 -8.48
N GLU A 313 2.36 -25.27 -8.53
CA GLU A 313 3.43 -25.68 -7.62
C GLU A 313 3.13 -25.27 -6.17
N ALA A 314 2.59 -24.06 -5.94
CA ALA A 314 2.17 -23.61 -4.61
C ALA A 314 1.05 -24.47 -4.01
N LEU A 315 0.17 -25.00 -4.87
CA LEU A 315 -0.99 -25.82 -4.48
C LEU A 315 -0.64 -27.22 -3.98
N TYR A 316 0.60 -27.71 -4.14
CA TYR A 316 1.06 -28.93 -3.46
C TYR A 316 1.22 -28.73 -1.94
N HIS A 317 1.46 -27.50 -1.49
CA HIS A 317 1.76 -27.17 -0.09
C HIS A 317 0.62 -26.46 0.64
N THR A 318 -0.57 -26.43 0.05
CA THR A 318 -1.74 -25.66 0.53
C THR A 318 -3.05 -26.47 0.44
N PRO A 319 -3.21 -27.53 1.25
CA PRO A 319 -4.37 -28.42 1.21
C PRO A 319 -5.70 -27.76 1.58
N SER A 320 -5.68 -26.52 2.12
CA SER A 320 -6.88 -25.72 2.39
C SER A 320 -7.61 -25.25 1.13
N VAL A 321 -6.93 -25.19 -0.04
CA VAL A 321 -7.52 -24.65 -1.26
C VAL A 321 -8.37 -25.72 -1.96
N GLU A 322 -9.70 -25.56 -1.85
CA GLU A 322 -10.70 -26.46 -2.43
C GLU A 322 -10.97 -26.18 -3.92
N LYS A 323 -10.89 -24.90 -4.32
CA LYS A 323 -11.18 -24.43 -5.69
C LYS A 323 -10.17 -23.41 -6.19
N VAL A 324 -9.91 -23.44 -7.49
CA VAL A 324 -9.07 -22.46 -8.20
C VAL A 324 -9.87 -21.86 -9.36
N ILE A 325 -10.04 -20.53 -9.37
CA ILE A 325 -10.63 -19.80 -10.49
C ILE A 325 -9.50 -19.23 -11.35
N VAL A 326 -9.49 -19.56 -12.64
CA VAL A 326 -8.41 -19.19 -13.58
C VAL A 326 -8.93 -18.23 -14.64
N PHE A 327 -8.50 -16.98 -14.58
CA PHE A 327 -8.78 -15.99 -15.62
C PHE A 327 -7.89 -16.21 -16.85
N GLN A 328 -8.48 -16.20 -18.04
CA GLN A 328 -7.75 -16.36 -19.31
C GLN A 328 -7.31 -14.99 -19.83
N HIS A 329 -6.25 -14.46 -19.22
CA HIS A 329 -5.70 -13.14 -19.51
C HIS A 329 -4.98 -13.12 -20.86
N THR A 330 -4.04 -14.05 -21.10
CA THR A 330 -3.35 -14.18 -22.39
C THR A 330 -3.99 -15.19 -23.33
N LYS A 331 -4.91 -16.02 -22.81
CA LYS A 331 -5.60 -17.12 -23.51
C LYS A 331 -4.61 -18.16 -24.03
N THR A 332 -3.57 -18.44 -23.24
CA THR A 332 -2.58 -19.47 -23.58
C THR A 332 -3.18 -20.88 -23.44
N ASN A 333 -2.81 -21.77 -24.36
CA ASN A 333 -3.16 -23.20 -24.28
C ASN A 333 -2.11 -24.02 -23.50
N ALA A 334 -1.06 -23.37 -22.96
CA ALA A 334 0.07 -24.04 -22.31
C ALA A 334 -0.16 -24.38 -20.82
N ILE A 335 -1.30 -23.99 -20.24
CA ILE A 335 -1.60 -24.22 -18.82
C ILE A 335 -2.32 -25.55 -18.58
N LYS A 336 -2.06 -26.16 -17.42
CA LYS A 336 -2.75 -27.38 -16.97
C LYS A 336 -3.95 -26.99 -16.10
N MET A 337 -5.07 -27.67 -16.29
CA MET A 337 -6.28 -27.52 -15.46
C MET A 337 -6.58 -28.83 -14.74
N LYS A 338 -6.54 -28.82 -13.40
CA LYS A 338 -6.82 -29.98 -12.56
C LYS A 338 -8.33 -30.18 -12.39
N ALA A 339 -8.88 -31.20 -13.04
CA ALA A 339 -10.29 -31.54 -12.96
C ALA A 339 -10.80 -31.62 -11.50
N GLY A 340 -11.97 -31.07 -11.24
CA GLY A 340 -12.60 -31.00 -9.90
C GLY A 340 -12.10 -29.86 -9.00
N ARG A 341 -10.87 -29.35 -9.21
CA ARG A 341 -10.29 -28.21 -8.46
C ARG A 341 -10.35 -26.90 -9.27
N ASP A 342 -9.91 -26.95 -10.53
CA ASP A 342 -9.73 -25.76 -11.37
C ASP A 342 -10.96 -25.51 -12.26
N ILE A 343 -11.34 -24.24 -12.40
CA ILE A 343 -12.39 -23.78 -13.31
C ILE A 343 -11.97 -22.48 -13.99
N TYR A 344 -12.31 -22.30 -15.26
CA TYR A 344 -12.08 -21.01 -15.94
C TYR A 344 -13.04 -19.95 -15.40
N TRP A 345 -12.52 -18.72 -15.25
CA TRP A 345 -13.28 -17.57 -14.76
C TRP A 345 -14.61 -17.38 -15.49
N ASP A 346 -14.57 -17.44 -16.82
CA ASP A 346 -15.75 -17.23 -17.65
C ASP A 346 -16.83 -18.29 -17.40
N ASP A 347 -16.45 -19.55 -17.31
CA ASP A 347 -17.38 -20.67 -17.05
C ASP A 347 -17.91 -20.63 -15.61
N ALA A 348 -17.08 -20.20 -14.66
CA ALA A 348 -17.46 -20.00 -13.27
C ALA A 348 -18.43 -18.82 -13.08
N VAL A 349 -18.25 -17.70 -13.81
CA VAL A 349 -18.95 -16.45 -13.53
C VAL A 349 -20.22 -16.25 -14.38
N LYS A 350 -20.23 -16.69 -15.65
CA LYS A 350 -21.37 -16.51 -16.57
C LYS A 350 -22.71 -17.07 -16.09
N PRO A 351 -22.81 -18.22 -15.39
CA PRO A 351 -24.10 -18.77 -14.97
C PRO A 351 -24.85 -17.89 -13.95
N HIS A 352 -24.14 -17.02 -13.23
CA HIS A 352 -24.74 -16.29 -12.12
C HIS A 352 -25.38 -14.97 -12.56
N ARG A 353 -26.46 -14.61 -11.87
CA ARG A 353 -27.20 -13.36 -12.07
C ARG A 353 -26.33 -12.11 -11.83
N PRO A 354 -26.54 -11.01 -12.58
CA PRO A 354 -25.73 -9.79 -12.51
C PRO A 354 -26.06 -8.86 -11.32
N TYR A 355 -26.62 -9.40 -10.24
CA TYR A 355 -26.77 -8.69 -8.97
C TYR A 355 -26.63 -9.65 -7.77
N CYS A 356 -25.82 -9.27 -6.80
CA CYS A 356 -25.71 -9.92 -5.49
C CYS A 356 -25.98 -8.86 -4.44
N ALA A 357 -26.85 -9.13 -3.46
CA ALA A 357 -27.03 -8.21 -2.34
C ALA A 357 -25.73 -8.15 -1.52
N PRO A 358 -25.23 -6.95 -1.16
CA PRO A 358 -24.06 -6.83 -0.29
C PRO A 358 -24.37 -7.39 1.09
N VAL A 359 -23.42 -8.12 1.68
CA VAL A 359 -23.54 -8.67 3.03
C VAL A 359 -23.18 -7.56 4.04
N PRO A 360 -24.04 -7.26 5.02
CA PRO A 360 -23.68 -6.35 6.10
C PRO A 360 -22.51 -6.90 6.91
N VAL A 361 -21.47 -6.06 7.08
CA VAL A 361 -20.34 -6.31 7.97
C VAL A 361 -20.30 -5.22 9.04
N ALA A 362 -19.89 -5.57 10.25
CA ALA A 362 -19.57 -4.64 11.32
C ALA A 362 -18.34 -3.81 10.94
N ALA A 363 -18.21 -2.63 11.54
CA ALA A 363 -17.08 -1.73 11.33
C ALA A 363 -15.70 -2.39 11.51
N GLU A 364 -15.59 -3.29 12.49
CA GLU A 364 -14.38 -4.01 12.88
C GLU A 364 -14.24 -5.41 12.27
N ASP A 365 -15.13 -5.83 11.36
CA ASP A 365 -14.89 -7.07 10.62
C ASP A 365 -13.65 -6.92 9.73
N PRO A 366 -12.77 -7.95 9.67
CA PRO A 366 -11.62 -7.98 8.77
C PRO A 366 -12.02 -7.79 7.31
N LEU A 367 -11.38 -6.81 6.66
CA LEU A 367 -11.61 -6.46 5.27
C LEU A 367 -10.70 -7.25 4.33
N PHE A 368 -9.41 -7.24 4.64
CA PHE A 368 -8.37 -7.92 3.88
C PHE A 368 -7.16 -8.25 4.76
N MET A 369 -6.31 -9.12 4.24
CA MET A 369 -4.96 -9.34 4.75
C MET A 369 -3.93 -8.95 3.70
N LEU A 370 -2.86 -8.29 4.13
CA LEU A 370 -1.74 -7.99 3.25
C LEU A 370 -0.42 -8.41 3.89
N TYR A 371 0.30 -9.29 3.22
CA TYR A 371 1.48 -9.95 3.77
C TYR A 371 2.75 -9.14 3.59
N THR A 372 3.30 -8.61 4.69
CA THR A 372 4.59 -7.91 4.70
C THR A 372 5.73 -8.83 5.15
N SER A 373 6.96 -8.51 4.73
CA SER A 373 8.17 -9.20 5.19
C SER A 373 8.45 -8.87 6.66
N GLY A 374 8.51 -9.88 7.53
CA GLY A 374 8.96 -9.71 8.91
C GLY A 374 10.50 -9.66 9.01
N SER A 375 11.02 -8.95 10.01
CA SER A 375 12.45 -8.97 10.37
C SER A 375 12.94 -10.39 10.71
N THR A 376 12.06 -11.22 11.26
CA THR A 376 12.28 -12.64 11.59
C THR A 376 12.11 -13.61 10.41
N GLY A 377 12.01 -13.12 9.17
CA GLY A 377 11.90 -13.92 7.95
C GLY A 377 10.50 -14.44 7.62
N GLN A 378 9.71 -14.83 8.63
CA GLN A 378 8.31 -15.25 8.41
C GLN A 378 7.42 -14.05 8.01
N PRO A 379 6.56 -14.18 6.98
CA PRO A 379 5.59 -13.13 6.62
C PRO A 379 4.70 -12.70 7.80
N LYS A 380 4.17 -11.47 7.74
CA LYS A 380 3.16 -10.94 8.68
C LYS A 380 1.87 -10.68 7.90
N GLY A 381 0.80 -11.43 8.16
CA GLY A 381 -0.52 -11.15 7.59
C GLY A 381 -1.16 -9.93 8.26
N ILE A 382 -0.94 -8.71 7.74
CA ILE A 382 -1.46 -7.49 8.36
C ILE A 382 -2.97 -7.39 8.11
N VAL A 383 -3.76 -7.31 9.18
CA VAL A 383 -5.23 -7.29 9.13
C VAL A 383 -5.79 -5.86 9.26
N HIS A 384 -6.61 -5.44 8.30
CA HIS A 384 -7.34 -4.16 8.34
C HIS A 384 -8.83 -4.36 8.61
N ALA A 385 -9.40 -3.51 9.46
CA ALA A 385 -10.84 -3.44 9.75
C ALA A 385 -11.59 -2.62 8.68
N THR A 386 -12.84 -2.97 8.42
CA THR A 386 -13.61 -2.41 7.28
C THR A 386 -13.83 -0.89 7.34
N ALA A 387 -14.46 -0.36 8.40
CA ALA A 387 -14.90 1.04 8.40
C ALA A 387 -13.77 2.03 8.67
N GLY A 388 -12.87 1.69 9.62
CA GLY A 388 -11.73 2.53 9.95
C GLY A 388 -10.77 2.71 8.77
N TYR A 389 -10.49 1.63 8.04
CA TYR A 389 -9.71 1.69 6.80
C TYR A 389 -10.41 2.52 5.72
N LEU A 390 -11.70 2.29 5.47
CA LEU A 390 -12.49 3.07 4.49
C LEU A 390 -12.45 4.57 4.79
N LEU A 391 -12.63 4.97 6.05
CA LEU A 391 -12.57 6.38 6.40
C LEU A 391 -11.19 6.98 6.16
N GLY A 392 -10.11 6.30 6.60
CA GLY A 392 -8.75 6.79 6.43
C GLY A 392 -8.37 7.00 4.96
N ILE A 393 -8.66 6.02 4.08
CA ILE A 393 -8.38 6.16 2.65
C ILE A 393 -9.23 7.25 1.99
N MET A 394 -10.49 7.44 2.41
CA MET A 394 -11.34 8.50 1.87
C MET A 394 -10.91 9.89 2.35
N LEU A 395 -10.48 10.04 3.61
CA LEU A 395 -9.91 11.29 4.12
C LEU A 395 -8.59 11.61 3.41
N GLY A 396 -7.65 10.66 3.36
CA GLY A 396 -6.36 10.83 2.69
C GLY A 396 -6.50 11.08 1.19
N GLY A 397 -7.45 10.40 0.53
CA GLY A 397 -7.78 10.62 -0.87
C GLY A 397 -8.40 12.00 -1.11
N ARG A 398 -9.42 12.38 -0.34
CA ARG A 398 -10.16 13.64 -0.55
C ARG A 398 -9.36 14.88 -0.18
N TYR A 399 -8.66 14.86 0.96
CA TYR A 399 -7.95 16.04 1.48
C TYR A 399 -6.46 16.04 1.10
N GLY A 400 -5.79 14.87 1.21
CA GLY A 400 -4.37 14.74 0.91
C GLY A 400 -4.03 14.68 -0.58
N LEU A 401 -4.80 13.91 -1.34
CA LEU A 401 -4.61 13.76 -2.79
C LEU A 401 -5.58 14.63 -3.60
N ASP A 402 -6.44 15.42 -2.95
CA ASP A 402 -7.49 16.23 -3.57
C ASP A 402 -8.36 15.47 -4.60
N ILE A 403 -8.62 14.17 -4.38
CA ILE A 403 -9.44 13.33 -5.27
C ILE A 403 -10.89 13.83 -5.26
N ARG A 404 -11.39 14.13 -6.46
CA ARG A 404 -12.76 14.55 -6.74
C ARG A 404 -13.47 13.50 -7.58
N GLU A 405 -14.79 13.53 -7.56
CA GLU A 405 -15.60 12.62 -8.38
C GLU A 405 -15.30 12.77 -9.89
N SER A 406 -14.85 13.94 -10.35
CA SER A 406 -14.51 14.20 -11.75
C SER A 406 -13.08 13.82 -12.14
N ASP A 407 -12.25 13.36 -11.20
CA ASP A 407 -10.84 13.06 -11.47
C ASP A 407 -10.65 11.71 -12.17
N VAL A 408 -9.55 11.64 -12.94
CA VAL A 408 -8.98 10.43 -13.51
C VAL A 408 -7.65 10.20 -12.81
N VAL A 409 -7.64 9.31 -11.82
CA VAL A 409 -6.52 9.07 -10.91
C VAL A 409 -5.66 7.94 -11.47
N ALA A 410 -4.41 8.24 -11.84
CA ALA A 410 -3.47 7.23 -12.31
C ALA A 410 -2.47 6.87 -11.20
N VAL A 411 -2.54 5.65 -10.68
CA VAL A 411 -1.62 5.16 -9.66
C VAL A 411 -0.80 4.01 -10.24
N ALA A 412 0.50 4.26 -10.46
CA ALA A 412 1.42 3.27 -10.99
C ALA A 412 1.98 2.39 -9.86
N ALA A 413 1.10 1.55 -9.30
CA ALA A 413 1.40 0.56 -8.28
C ALA A 413 0.61 -0.72 -8.54
N SER A 414 1.09 -1.86 -8.02
CA SER A 414 0.34 -3.12 -8.07
C SER A 414 -0.67 -3.21 -6.92
N ALA A 415 -1.85 -3.77 -7.21
CA ALA A 415 -2.86 -4.11 -6.20
C ALA A 415 -2.36 -5.04 -5.07
N GLY A 416 -1.24 -5.75 -5.29
CA GLY A 416 -0.54 -6.56 -4.29
C GLY A 416 0.26 -5.78 -3.23
N TRP A 417 0.19 -4.44 -3.23
CA TRP A 417 0.79 -3.57 -2.20
C TRP A 417 -0.25 -2.61 -1.62
N ILE A 418 0.01 -2.05 -0.44
CA ILE A 418 -0.95 -1.17 0.25
C ILE A 418 -1.30 0.07 -0.58
N LEU A 419 -0.35 0.62 -1.33
CA LEU A 419 -0.58 1.72 -2.27
C LEU A 419 -1.61 1.34 -3.35
N GLY A 420 -1.55 0.10 -3.86
CA GLY A 420 -2.53 -0.41 -4.81
C GLY A 420 -3.89 -0.63 -4.17
N ALA A 421 -3.95 -1.36 -3.06
CA ALA A 421 -5.20 -1.58 -2.33
C ALA A 421 -5.91 -0.25 -2.00
N SER A 422 -5.19 0.71 -1.40
CA SER A 422 -5.76 1.98 -0.95
C SER A 422 -6.03 2.97 -2.09
N TYR A 423 -5.17 3.07 -3.12
CA TYR A 423 -5.28 4.14 -4.13
C TYR A 423 -5.30 3.72 -5.60
N VAL A 424 -5.02 2.46 -5.95
CA VAL A 424 -5.47 1.90 -7.25
C VAL A 424 -6.94 1.48 -7.15
N VAL A 425 -7.33 0.83 -6.05
CA VAL A 425 -8.68 0.23 -5.89
C VAL A 425 -9.61 1.07 -5.02
N TYR A 426 -9.48 1.00 -3.70
CA TYR A 426 -10.58 1.41 -2.81
C TYR A 426 -10.82 2.93 -2.74
N GLY A 427 -9.77 3.75 -2.62
CA GLY A 427 -9.88 5.19 -2.42
C GLY A 427 -10.57 5.94 -3.56
N PRO A 428 -10.11 5.81 -4.82
CA PRO A 428 -10.77 6.46 -5.96
C PRO A 428 -12.21 5.98 -6.16
N LEU A 429 -12.47 4.67 -6.04
CA LEU A 429 -13.79 4.10 -6.22
C LEU A 429 -14.77 4.54 -5.12
N ALA A 430 -14.34 4.59 -3.86
CA ALA A 430 -15.14 5.11 -2.75
C ALA A 430 -15.41 6.63 -2.85
N LEU A 431 -14.54 7.39 -3.53
CA LEU A 431 -14.73 8.80 -3.85
C LEU A 431 -15.46 9.01 -5.19
N GLY A 432 -15.91 7.93 -5.84
CA GLY A 432 -16.63 7.94 -7.11
C GLY A 432 -15.78 8.35 -8.33
N ALA A 433 -14.47 8.47 -8.20
CA ALA A 433 -13.56 8.88 -9.27
C ALA A 433 -13.33 7.77 -10.32
N THR A 434 -12.69 8.09 -11.44
CA THR A 434 -12.15 7.09 -12.38
C THR A 434 -10.74 6.72 -11.94
N THR A 435 -10.43 5.42 -11.82
CA THR A 435 -9.07 4.93 -11.55
C THR A 435 -8.44 4.36 -12.83
N ILE A 436 -7.16 4.66 -13.06
CA ILE A 436 -6.33 3.98 -14.06
C ILE A 436 -5.47 2.94 -13.36
N MET A 437 -5.62 1.68 -13.78
CA MET A 437 -4.71 0.60 -13.45
C MET A 437 -3.75 0.35 -14.62
N PHE A 438 -2.47 0.24 -14.30
CA PHE A 438 -1.39 0.20 -15.28
C PHE A 438 -0.71 -1.17 -15.27
N GLU A 439 -0.85 -1.90 -16.38
CA GLU A 439 -0.38 -3.30 -16.50
C GLU A 439 1.11 -3.42 -16.81
N SER A 440 1.70 -2.36 -17.38
CA SER A 440 3.07 -2.39 -17.92
C SER A 440 4.15 -1.93 -16.92
N ILE A 441 5.31 -1.55 -17.45
CA ILE A 441 6.41 -0.89 -16.73
C ILE A 441 6.67 0.50 -17.32
N PRO A 442 7.23 1.46 -16.55
CA PRO A 442 7.48 2.84 -17.00
C PRO A 442 8.31 2.98 -18.28
N THR A 443 9.09 1.95 -18.62
CA THR A 443 10.10 1.98 -19.69
C THR A 443 9.72 1.17 -20.92
N TRP A 444 8.53 0.55 -20.98
CA TRP A 444 8.13 -0.30 -22.09
C TRP A 444 6.87 0.23 -22.82
N PRO A 445 6.85 0.27 -24.17
CA PRO A 445 7.96 -0.05 -25.09
C PRO A 445 9.10 0.98 -25.06
N THR A 446 8.86 2.15 -24.48
CA THR A 446 9.81 3.27 -24.41
C THR A 446 9.73 4.00 -23.04
N PRO A 447 10.78 4.76 -22.63
CA PRO A 447 10.83 5.53 -21.37
C PRO A 447 9.82 6.69 -21.22
N ASP A 448 8.85 6.78 -22.12
CA ASP A 448 7.79 7.79 -22.11
C ASP A 448 6.44 7.24 -21.61
N ARG A 449 6.40 5.97 -21.19
CA ARG A 449 5.13 5.24 -21.10
C ARG A 449 4.11 5.88 -20.17
N TYR A 450 4.52 6.28 -18.96
CA TYR A 450 3.64 6.98 -18.02
C TYR A 450 3.07 8.28 -18.61
N TRP A 451 3.88 9.05 -19.33
CA TRP A 451 3.51 10.34 -19.90
C TRP A 451 2.51 10.17 -21.05
N SER A 452 2.74 9.18 -21.92
CA SER A 452 1.80 8.82 -22.99
C SER A 452 0.45 8.31 -22.45
N MET A 453 0.44 7.57 -21.33
CA MET A 453 -0.79 7.15 -20.64
C MET A 453 -1.54 8.36 -20.06
N ILE A 454 -0.84 9.28 -19.38
CA ILE A 454 -1.42 10.49 -18.80
C ILE A 454 -2.07 11.36 -19.88
N GLU A 455 -1.37 11.59 -21.00
CA GLU A 455 -1.86 12.35 -22.14
C GLU A 455 -3.10 11.69 -22.78
N ARG A 456 -3.02 10.39 -23.10
CA ARG A 456 -4.09 9.63 -23.77
C ARG A 456 -5.39 9.57 -22.97
N HIS A 457 -5.29 9.37 -21.65
CA HIS A 457 -6.46 9.27 -20.76
C HIS A 457 -6.83 10.59 -20.09
N ARG A 458 -6.05 11.65 -20.33
CA ARG A 458 -6.15 12.96 -19.66
C ARG A 458 -6.19 12.83 -18.14
N ALA A 459 -5.29 12.01 -17.58
CA ALA A 459 -5.21 11.79 -16.14
C ALA A 459 -5.02 13.13 -15.39
N THR A 460 -5.77 13.32 -14.33
CA THR A 460 -5.74 14.56 -13.52
C THR A 460 -4.85 14.44 -12.29
N GLN A 461 -4.50 13.22 -11.91
CA GLN A 461 -3.54 12.93 -10.86
C GLN A 461 -2.62 11.79 -11.28
N PHE A 462 -1.36 11.85 -10.90
CA PHE A 462 -0.40 10.77 -11.12
C PHE A 462 0.42 10.44 -9.86
N PHE A 463 0.44 9.17 -9.47
CA PHE A 463 1.03 8.70 -8.22
C PHE A 463 1.97 7.51 -8.51
N THR A 464 3.25 7.63 -8.14
CA THR A 464 4.26 6.57 -8.35
C THR A 464 5.35 6.58 -7.28
N ALA A 465 6.12 5.51 -7.16
CA ALA A 465 7.23 5.42 -6.20
C ALA A 465 8.45 6.28 -6.65
N PRO A 466 9.27 6.80 -5.71
CA PRO A 466 10.50 7.54 -6.03
C PRO A 466 11.46 6.78 -6.96
N THR A 467 11.48 5.45 -6.88
CA THR A 467 12.34 4.63 -7.74
C THR A 467 11.99 4.75 -9.22
N ALA A 468 10.71 4.81 -9.58
CA ALA A 468 10.31 5.03 -10.96
C ALA A 468 10.65 6.47 -11.42
N ILE A 469 10.52 7.46 -10.54
CA ILE A 469 10.91 8.86 -10.79
C ILE A 469 12.43 8.94 -11.07
N ARG A 470 13.26 8.32 -10.22
CA ARG A 470 14.73 8.26 -10.41
C ARG A 470 15.12 7.54 -11.70
N ALA A 471 14.47 6.42 -12.01
CA ALA A 471 14.74 5.65 -13.23
C ALA A 471 14.40 6.45 -14.50
N LEU A 472 13.24 7.12 -14.53
CA LEU A 472 12.81 7.93 -15.67
C LEU A 472 13.67 9.19 -15.83
N ARG A 473 13.99 9.88 -14.73
CA ARG A 473 14.94 11.02 -14.72
C ARG A 473 16.30 10.67 -15.31
N ARG A 474 16.80 9.44 -15.09
CA ARG A 474 18.08 8.97 -15.65
C ARG A 474 18.05 8.80 -17.17
N LEU A 475 16.86 8.63 -17.76
CA LEU A 475 16.69 8.30 -19.19
C LEU A 475 16.47 9.52 -20.09
N GLY A 476 16.33 10.73 -19.52
CA GLY A 476 16.26 11.98 -20.29
C GLY A 476 14.90 12.68 -20.23
N ASP A 477 14.93 14.02 -20.25
CA ASP A 477 13.74 14.87 -20.14
C ASP A 477 12.90 14.85 -21.42
N GLU A 478 13.50 14.56 -22.58
CA GLU A 478 12.85 14.48 -23.89
C GLU A 478 11.69 13.48 -23.92
N HIS A 479 11.76 12.43 -23.09
CA HIS A 479 10.69 11.46 -22.95
C HIS A 479 9.46 12.05 -22.26
N VAL A 480 9.62 13.03 -21.37
CA VAL A 480 8.52 13.75 -20.69
C VAL A 480 8.02 14.91 -21.55
N LEU A 481 8.96 15.72 -22.06
CA LEU A 481 8.67 17.05 -22.63
C LEU A 481 7.85 17.01 -23.93
N LYS A 482 7.84 15.86 -24.62
CA LYS A 482 7.06 15.64 -25.84
C LYS A 482 5.55 15.38 -25.64
N HIS A 483 5.06 15.27 -24.40
CA HIS A 483 3.66 14.98 -24.08
C HIS A 483 2.90 16.17 -23.45
N ASP A 484 1.60 16.27 -23.74
CA ASP A 484 0.67 17.15 -23.03
C ASP A 484 0.25 16.57 -21.67
N LEU A 485 0.94 17.02 -20.62
CA LEU A 485 0.62 16.71 -19.23
C LEU A 485 -0.31 17.76 -18.56
N SER A 486 -0.94 18.67 -19.34
CA SER A 486 -1.75 19.78 -18.80
C SER A 486 -2.97 19.37 -17.99
N SER A 487 -3.48 18.15 -18.18
CA SER A 487 -4.59 17.60 -17.41
C SER A 487 -4.24 17.38 -15.93
N LEU A 488 -2.97 17.08 -15.61
CA LEU A 488 -2.52 16.89 -14.23
C LEU A 488 -2.78 18.14 -13.40
N ARG A 489 -3.41 17.96 -12.24
CA ARG A 489 -3.61 18.97 -11.18
C ARG A 489 -2.63 18.77 -10.01
N LEU A 490 -2.10 17.55 -9.88
CA LEU A 490 -1.32 17.05 -8.74
C LEU A 490 -0.47 15.86 -9.17
N ILE A 491 0.73 15.74 -8.59
CA ILE A 491 1.60 14.55 -8.72
C ILE A 491 2.03 14.09 -7.33
N ALA A 492 2.06 12.78 -7.08
CA ALA A 492 2.27 12.21 -5.75
C ALA A 492 3.36 11.13 -5.73
N THR A 493 3.93 10.89 -4.54
CA THR A 493 4.96 9.88 -4.30
C THR A 493 4.86 9.22 -2.91
N ALA A 494 5.31 7.95 -2.81
CA ALA A 494 5.18 7.10 -1.63
C ALA A 494 6.15 5.92 -1.63
N GLY A 495 6.33 5.31 -0.45
CA GLY A 495 6.94 3.99 -0.25
C GLY A 495 8.45 4.02 0.02
N GLU A 496 9.13 5.11 -0.30
CA GLU A 496 10.52 5.40 -0.01
C GLU A 496 10.71 6.92 0.18
N PRO A 497 11.77 7.40 0.84
CA PRO A 497 12.16 8.81 0.78
C PRO A 497 12.48 9.24 -0.66
N ILE A 498 11.93 10.39 -1.07
CA ILE A 498 12.31 11.04 -2.35
C ILE A 498 13.52 11.96 -2.13
N ASN A 499 14.60 11.74 -2.88
CA ASN A 499 15.78 12.60 -2.78
C ASN A 499 15.56 13.94 -3.49
N GLU A 500 16.39 14.93 -3.15
CA GLU A 500 16.23 16.31 -3.61
C GLU A 500 16.18 16.43 -5.15
N ALA A 501 17.12 15.78 -5.83
CA ALA A 501 17.24 15.84 -7.29
C ALA A 501 16.08 15.17 -8.03
N ALA A 502 15.45 14.13 -7.44
CA ALA A 502 14.25 13.51 -7.98
C ALA A 502 13.00 14.36 -7.71
N HIS A 503 12.87 14.95 -6.51
CA HIS A 503 11.78 15.86 -6.17
C HIS A 503 11.80 17.11 -7.07
N GLU A 504 12.98 17.69 -7.28
CA GLU A 504 13.14 18.86 -8.17
C GLU A 504 12.75 18.55 -9.61
N TRP A 505 13.23 17.43 -10.15
CA TRP A 505 12.89 16.98 -11.49
C TRP A 505 11.39 16.74 -11.64
N TYR A 506 10.76 16.09 -10.67
CA TYR A 506 9.33 15.80 -10.69
C TYR A 506 8.51 17.10 -10.63
N PHE A 507 8.90 18.08 -9.81
CA PHE A 507 8.25 19.39 -9.75
C PHE A 507 8.45 20.23 -11.02
N ASN A 508 9.69 20.30 -11.55
CA ASN A 508 10.05 21.20 -12.64
C ASN A 508 9.78 20.63 -14.04
N VAL A 509 10.08 19.35 -14.29
CA VAL A 509 9.96 18.74 -15.63
C VAL A 509 8.56 18.17 -15.85
N VAL A 510 8.08 17.33 -14.92
CA VAL A 510 6.74 16.74 -15.00
C VAL A 510 5.67 17.76 -14.58
N GLY A 511 5.84 18.38 -13.40
CA GLY A 511 4.88 19.35 -12.85
C GLY A 511 4.95 20.76 -13.48
N LYS A 512 5.98 21.06 -14.28
CA LYS A 512 6.21 22.37 -14.93
C LYS A 512 6.16 23.55 -13.95
N GLY A 513 6.50 23.32 -12.68
CA GLY A 513 6.39 24.29 -11.57
C GLY A 513 4.95 24.74 -11.24
N LYS A 514 3.93 24.06 -11.76
CA LYS A 514 2.51 24.50 -11.75
C LYS A 514 1.58 23.63 -10.93
N ILE A 515 2.04 22.46 -10.47
CA ILE A 515 1.27 21.50 -9.65
C ILE A 515 2.16 21.00 -8.50
N PRO A 516 1.59 20.69 -7.33
CA PRO A 516 2.37 20.28 -6.16
C PRO A 516 2.90 18.84 -6.33
N VAL A 517 4.05 18.58 -5.71
CA VAL A 517 4.57 17.23 -5.46
C VAL A 517 4.10 16.80 -4.06
N ILE A 518 3.27 15.77 -4.01
CA ILE A 518 2.70 15.25 -2.78
C ILE A 518 3.52 14.07 -2.30
N ASP A 519 4.51 14.34 -1.45
CA ASP A 519 5.20 13.28 -0.72
C ASP A 519 4.29 12.76 0.39
N THR A 520 4.19 11.43 0.51
CA THR A 520 3.31 10.75 1.47
C THR A 520 4.08 9.66 2.20
N TYR A 521 4.22 9.80 3.52
CA TYR A 521 4.73 8.76 4.41
C TYR A 521 3.61 8.03 5.13
N TRP A 522 3.66 6.71 5.00
CA TRP A 522 2.74 5.72 5.57
C TRP A 522 3.26 4.31 5.29
N GLN A 523 2.62 3.32 5.91
CA GLN A 523 3.06 1.93 5.90
C GLN A 523 1.87 1.00 5.60
N THR A 524 2.14 -0.29 5.36
CA THR A 524 1.05 -1.29 5.22
C THR A 524 0.19 -1.32 6.48
N GLU A 525 0.83 -1.17 7.62
CA GLU A 525 0.26 -1.14 8.96
C GLU A 525 -0.63 0.09 9.21
N THR A 526 -0.42 1.23 8.54
CA THR A 526 -1.24 2.44 8.76
C THR A 526 -2.45 2.57 7.83
N GLY A 527 -2.49 1.81 6.74
CA GLY A 527 -3.61 1.73 5.80
C GLY A 527 -3.80 2.96 4.87
N SER A 528 -3.50 4.16 5.36
CA SER A 528 -3.57 5.43 4.63
C SER A 528 -2.41 6.39 5.02
N PRO A 529 -2.21 7.52 4.32
CA PRO A 529 -1.19 8.54 4.61
C PRO A 529 -1.29 9.08 6.04
N CYS A 530 -0.15 9.14 6.75
CA CYS A 530 -0.07 9.67 8.12
C CYS A 530 0.67 11.01 8.19
N ILE A 531 1.66 11.21 7.33
CA ILE A 531 2.44 12.44 7.19
C ILE A 531 2.50 12.73 5.69
N HIS A 532 2.10 13.91 5.25
CA HIS A 532 2.13 14.25 3.81
C HIS A 532 2.06 15.74 3.49
N THR A 533 2.56 16.11 2.31
CA THR A 533 2.33 17.43 1.73
C THR A 533 0.84 17.64 1.49
N MET A 534 0.23 18.61 2.17
CA MET A 534 -1.15 19.00 1.89
C MET A 534 -1.22 19.95 0.67
N PRO A 535 -1.93 19.60 -0.43
CA PRO A 535 -1.75 20.23 -1.74
C PRO A 535 -1.86 21.75 -1.77
N GLY A 536 -2.86 22.29 -1.08
CA GLY A 536 -3.16 23.72 -1.05
C GLY A 536 -2.64 24.46 0.18
N VAL A 537 -1.91 23.83 1.11
CA VAL A 537 -1.76 24.36 2.48
C VAL A 537 -0.41 25.05 2.72
N ARG A 538 0.67 24.27 2.91
CA ARG A 538 2.02 24.72 3.27
C ARG A 538 3.00 24.56 2.10
N PRO A 539 4.06 25.39 2.01
CA PRO A 539 5.18 25.15 1.09
C PRO A 539 5.74 23.72 1.22
N MET A 540 6.32 23.19 0.15
CA MET A 540 7.00 21.89 0.18
C MET A 540 8.45 22.09 0.61
N LYS A 541 9.02 21.17 1.39
CA LYS A 541 10.48 21.04 1.56
C LYS A 541 10.93 19.74 0.89
N ARG A 542 12.05 19.81 0.17
CA ARG A 542 12.53 18.71 -0.67
C ARG A 542 12.97 17.55 0.23
N GLY A 543 12.42 16.36 0.01
CA GLY A 543 12.65 15.18 0.87
C GLY A 543 11.90 15.19 2.21
N SER A 544 10.95 16.10 2.39
CA SER A 544 10.06 16.13 3.56
C SER A 544 8.64 15.73 3.17
N ALA A 545 8.04 14.85 3.99
CA ALA A 545 6.61 14.60 3.98
C ALA A 545 5.80 15.75 4.64
N THR A 546 6.46 16.84 5.05
CA THR A 546 5.90 18.03 5.72
C THR A 546 5.30 17.74 7.10
N HIS A 547 3.99 17.67 7.29
CA HIS A 547 3.35 17.60 8.60
C HIS A 547 2.38 16.42 8.71
N GLU A 548 1.98 16.13 9.94
CA GLU A 548 1.01 15.11 10.30
C GLU A 548 -0.36 15.36 9.68
N PHE A 549 -1.01 14.28 9.26
CA PHE A 549 -2.39 14.28 8.78
C PHE A 549 -3.40 14.11 9.93
N PHE A 550 -4.70 14.20 9.62
CA PHE A 550 -5.77 14.14 10.62
C PHE A 550 -5.72 12.87 11.48
N GLY A 551 -5.80 13.04 12.81
CA GLY A 551 -5.65 11.97 13.82
C GLY A 551 -4.21 11.54 14.08
N THR A 552 -3.26 11.87 13.20
CA THR A 552 -1.85 11.54 13.40
C THR A 552 -1.21 12.58 14.31
N GLN A 553 -0.64 12.10 15.42
CA GLN A 553 0.26 12.89 16.26
C GLN A 553 1.57 12.13 16.41
N VAL A 554 2.63 12.71 15.89
CA VAL A 554 3.97 12.13 15.91
C VAL A 554 4.65 12.37 17.26
N ALA A 555 5.42 11.39 17.70
CA ALA A 555 6.48 11.54 18.68
C ALA A 555 7.81 11.20 18.00
N ILE A 556 8.82 12.03 18.18
CA ILE A 556 10.22 11.66 17.93
C ILE A 556 10.79 11.27 19.28
N LEU A 557 11.10 9.99 19.46
CA LEU A 557 11.66 9.50 20.71
C LEU A 557 13.18 9.34 20.59
N ASP A 558 13.87 9.57 21.68
CA ASP A 558 15.25 9.14 21.84
C ASP A 558 15.29 7.59 21.86
N PRO A 559 16.10 6.95 21.00
CA PRO A 559 16.07 5.51 20.82
C PRO A 559 16.53 4.70 22.04
N GLU A 560 17.30 5.27 22.96
CA GLU A 560 17.91 4.56 24.10
C GLU A 560 17.11 4.73 25.40
N THR A 561 16.60 5.94 25.63
CA THR A 561 15.80 6.29 26.81
C THR A 561 14.30 6.14 26.59
N GLY A 562 13.84 6.15 25.33
CA GLY A 562 12.42 6.18 24.96
C GLY A 562 11.72 7.50 25.29
N HIS A 563 12.45 8.52 25.74
CA HIS A 563 11.89 9.84 26.06
C HIS A 563 11.56 10.61 24.78
N GLU A 564 10.45 11.35 24.80
CA GLU A 564 10.10 12.23 23.67
C GLU A 564 11.01 13.46 23.62
N ILE A 565 11.59 13.70 22.44
CA ILE A 565 12.38 14.88 22.14
C ILE A 565 11.43 15.95 21.57
N THR A 566 11.33 17.10 22.25
CA THR A 566 10.34 18.14 21.94
C THR A 566 10.94 19.36 21.24
N GLU A 567 12.26 19.45 21.28
CA GLU A 567 13.09 20.48 20.68
C GLU A 567 12.99 20.48 19.14
N PRO A 568 13.26 21.63 18.49
CA PRO A 568 13.44 21.70 17.04
C PRO A 568 14.81 21.17 16.60
N ASN A 569 14.93 20.82 15.31
CA ASN A 569 16.17 20.32 14.70
C ASN A 569 16.69 19.01 15.34
N VAL A 570 15.79 18.07 15.60
CA VAL A 570 16.08 16.80 16.30
C VAL A 570 15.81 15.57 15.44
N THR A 571 16.60 14.52 15.64
CA THR A 571 16.46 13.21 14.99
C THR A 571 16.24 12.13 16.04
N GLY A 572 15.34 11.19 15.77
CA GLY A 572 15.06 10.06 16.65
C GLY A 572 14.24 8.97 15.95
N VAL A 573 13.62 8.10 16.73
CA VAL A 573 12.69 7.09 16.20
C VAL A 573 11.29 7.68 16.05
N LEU A 574 10.62 7.31 14.96
CA LEU A 574 9.30 7.80 14.61
C LEU A 574 8.21 6.92 15.23
N CYS A 575 7.41 7.53 16.10
CA CYS A 575 6.30 6.90 16.80
C CYS A 575 5.01 7.70 16.61
N TYR A 576 3.85 7.04 16.74
CA TYR A 576 2.56 7.72 16.89
C TYR A 576 2.06 7.62 18.33
N LYS A 577 1.49 8.72 18.85
CA LYS A 577 0.96 8.76 20.23
C LYS A 577 -0.43 8.13 20.37
N HIS A 578 -1.23 8.18 19.31
CA HIS A 578 -2.64 7.75 19.32
C HIS A 578 -3.00 6.93 18.07
N PRO A 579 -3.95 5.99 18.18
CA PRO A 579 -4.44 5.25 17.03
C PRO A 579 -5.21 6.15 16.06
N ILE A 580 -5.03 5.89 14.78
CA ILE A 580 -5.82 6.44 13.67
C ILE A 580 -6.87 5.41 13.22
N PRO A 581 -7.99 5.82 12.58
CA PRO A 581 -9.05 4.88 12.17
C PRO A 581 -8.56 3.71 11.30
N SER A 582 -7.63 3.97 10.38
CA SER A 582 -7.12 3.01 9.39
C SER A 582 -5.92 2.17 9.85
N LEU A 583 -5.50 2.27 11.12
CA LEU A 583 -4.43 1.44 11.64
C LEU A 583 -4.83 -0.05 11.58
N CYS A 584 -3.89 -0.94 11.23
CA CYS A 584 -4.14 -2.37 11.28
C CYS A 584 -4.51 -2.81 12.70
N ARG A 585 -5.36 -3.82 12.83
CA ARG A 585 -5.86 -4.27 14.14
C ARG A 585 -5.01 -5.39 14.76
N THR A 586 -4.35 -6.17 13.92
CA THR A 586 -3.52 -7.30 14.36
C THR A 586 -2.63 -7.80 13.22
N ILE A 587 -1.70 -8.69 13.56
CA ILE A 587 -1.17 -9.70 12.65
C ILE A 587 -2.09 -10.93 12.75
N PHE A 588 -2.48 -11.51 11.62
CA PHE A 588 -3.35 -12.68 11.57
C PHE A 588 -2.72 -13.86 12.32
N GLY A 589 -3.53 -14.59 13.10
CA GLY A 589 -3.09 -15.71 13.94
C GLY A 589 -2.19 -15.34 15.13
N ASP A 590 -1.65 -14.12 15.20
CA ASP A 590 -0.53 -13.79 16.08
C ASP A 590 -0.59 -12.34 16.63
N HIS A 591 -1.55 -12.10 17.53
CA HIS A 591 -1.70 -10.80 18.21
C HIS A 591 -0.51 -10.48 19.13
N GLN A 592 0.16 -11.48 19.68
CA GLN A 592 1.34 -11.28 20.53
C GLN A 592 2.53 -10.72 19.72
N ARG A 593 2.71 -11.16 18.47
CA ARG A 593 3.67 -10.56 17.54
C ARG A 593 3.26 -9.15 17.11
N TYR A 594 1.97 -8.85 17.03
CA TYR A 594 1.50 -7.48 16.81
C TYR A 594 1.91 -6.56 17.98
N GLU A 595 1.55 -6.91 19.22
CA GLU A 595 1.92 -6.14 20.41
C GLU A 595 3.44 -5.97 20.57
N SER A 596 4.18 -7.07 20.41
CA SER A 596 5.63 -7.07 20.59
C SER A 596 6.41 -6.32 19.51
N VAL A 597 5.89 -6.24 18.27
CA VAL A 597 6.54 -5.50 17.18
C VAL A 597 6.23 -4.01 17.23
N TYR A 598 5.01 -3.60 17.61
CA TYR A 598 4.57 -2.20 17.48
C TYR A 598 4.44 -1.42 18.80
N PHE A 599 4.27 -2.07 19.95
CA PHE A 599 4.01 -1.35 21.22
C PHE A 599 5.03 -1.64 22.33
N LYS A 600 5.68 -2.81 22.32
CA LYS A 600 6.55 -3.25 23.42
C LYS A 600 7.81 -2.40 23.61
N GLU A 601 8.44 -1.97 22.51
CA GLU A 601 9.71 -1.20 22.55
C GLU A 601 9.49 0.20 23.16
N TYR A 602 8.39 0.86 22.77
CA TYR A 602 8.03 2.20 23.23
C TYR A 602 6.59 2.20 23.78
N PRO A 603 6.36 1.75 25.02
CA PRO A 603 5.02 1.58 25.59
C PRO A 603 4.14 2.82 25.47
N GLY A 604 2.88 2.61 25.09
CA GLY A 604 1.91 3.69 24.85
C GLY A 604 2.06 4.40 23.50
N HIS A 605 3.01 3.99 22.66
CA HIS A 605 3.19 4.51 21.30
C HIS A 605 3.13 3.37 20.27
N PHE A 606 2.65 3.66 19.06
CA PHE A 606 2.87 2.79 17.91
C PHE A 606 4.25 3.10 17.30
N PHE A 607 5.17 2.15 17.38
CA PHE A 607 6.48 2.23 16.76
C PHE A 607 6.42 1.89 15.27
N THR A 608 6.81 2.83 14.42
CA THR A 608 6.83 2.62 12.97
C THR A 608 8.00 1.73 12.50
N GLY A 609 9.10 1.70 13.26
CA GLY A 609 10.37 1.14 12.80
C GLY A 609 11.15 2.02 11.82
N ASP A 610 10.71 3.26 11.61
CA ASP A 610 11.43 4.28 10.84
C ASP A 610 11.99 5.37 11.78
N SER A 611 13.06 6.03 11.32
CA SER A 611 13.64 7.21 11.96
C SER A 611 13.17 8.48 11.24
N ALA A 612 13.04 9.57 12.01
CA ALA A 612 12.64 10.87 11.47
C ALA A 612 13.46 12.01 12.08
N TYR A 613 13.64 13.05 11.27
CA TYR A 613 14.16 14.36 11.66
C TYR A 613 13.00 15.37 11.62
N ARG A 614 12.89 16.21 12.66
CA ARG A 614 11.97 17.37 12.70
C ARG A 614 12.78 18.65 12.71
N ASP A 615 12.56 19.50 11.72
CA ASP A 615 13.25 20.79 11.63
C ASP A 615 12.61 21.91 12.48
N GLU A 616 13.24 23.08 12.47
CA GLU A 616 12.81 24.32 13.12
C GLU A 616 11.43 24.86 12.71
N ASP A 617 10.97 24.55 11.50
CA ASP A 617 9.63 24.92 11.03
C ASP A 617 8.60 23.79 11.31
N GLY A 618 9.03 22.70 11.98
CA GLY A 618 8.21 21.54 12.32
C GLY A 618 8.02 20.53 11.18
N TYR A 619 8.80 20.63 10.09
CA TYR A 619 8.70 19.69 8.96
C TYR A 619 9.37 18.37 9.30
N LEU A 620 8.70 17.27 8.92
CA LEU A 620 9.10 15.90 9.18
C LEU A 620 9.79 15.31 7.94
N PHE A 621 11.01 14.83 8.14
CA PHE A 621 11.83 14.15 7.14
C PHE A 621 12.04 12.71 7.61
N VAL A 622 11.49 11.73 6.89
CA VAL A 622 11.70 10.32 7.25
C VAL A 622 13.03 9.88 6.68
N THR A 623 14.01 9.67 7.56
CA THR A 623 15.41 9.43 7.18
C THR A 623 15.68 7.98 6.78
N GLY A 624 14.76 7.07 7.06
CA GLY A 624 14.78 5.67 6.65
C GLY A 624 14.43 4.72 7.79
N ARG A 625 14.63 3.42 7.55
CA ARG A 625 14.38 2.36 8.53
C ARG A 625 15.36 2.45 9.70
N CYS A 626 14.90 2.24 10.94
CA CYS A 626 15.77 2.17 12.11
C CYS A 626 16.81 1.04 11.98
N ASP A 627 16.44 -0.08 11.35
CA ASP A 627 17.35 -1.19 11.03
C ASP A 627 18.40 -0.84 9.95
N ASP A 628 18.23 0.26 9.22
CA ASP A 628 19.22 0.81 8.26
C ASP A 628 20.05 1.99 8.85
N VAL A 629 19.85 2.37 10.11
CA VAL A 629 20.73 3.33 10.83
C VAL A 629 22.04 2.63 11.23
N ILE A 630 23.16 3.33 11.03
CA ILE A 630 24.51 2.81 11.28
C ILE A 630 25.07 3.48 12.54
N ASN A 631 25.46 2.71 13.55
CA ASN A 631 26.10 3.25 14.76
C ASN A 631 27.62 3.05 14.68
N THR A 632 28.34 4.12 14.35
CA THR A 632 29.79 4.10 14.14
C THR A 632 30.48 4.94 15.21
N ALA A 633 31.15 4.26 16.14
CA ALA A 633 31.82 4.86 17.29
C ALA A 633 30.90 5.82 18.07
N GLY A 634 29.68 5.37 18.37
CA GLY A 634 28.65 6.15 19.08
C GLY A 634 27.84 7.11 18.22
N HIS A 635 28.24 7.36 16.97
CA HIS A 635 27.56 8.30 16.08
C HIS A 635 26.54 7.55 15.21
N ARG A 636 25.27 8.00 15.26
CA ARG A 636 24.17 7.42 14.47
C ARG A 636 24.10 8.11 13.10
N LEU A 637 24.44 7.38 12.05
CA LEU A 637 24.47 7.84 10.67
C LEU A 637 23.30 7.22 9.89
N GLY A 638 22.58 8.03 9.11
CA GLY A 638 21.53 7.51 8.23
C GLY A 638 22.14 6.88 6.97
N GLY A 639 21.84 5.62 6.66
CA GLY A 639 22.29 5.01 5.40
C GLY A 639 21.89 5.84 4.17
N THR A 640 20.68 6.39 4.16
CA THR A 640 20.14 7.24 3.09
C THR A 640 20.85 8.60 2.94
N GLU A 641 21.41 9.14 4.02
CA GLU A 641 22.21 10.37 4.00
C GLU A 641 23.54 10.12 3.26
N LEU A 642 24.25 9.05 3.67
CA LEU A 642 25.49 8.60 3.05
C LEU A 642 25.28 8.25 1.56
N GLU A 643 24.17 7.58 1.23
CA GLU A 643 23.76 7.28 -0.15
C GLU A 643 23.53 8.56 -0.97
N SER A 644 22.82 9.54 -0.42
CA SER A 644 22.51 10.79 -1.11
C SER A 644 23.78 11.59 -1.41
N THR A 645 24.71 11.65 -0.46
CA THR A 645 26.02 12.28 -0.65
C THR A 645 26.88 11.52 -1.66
N LEU A 646 26.88 10.18 -1.66
CA LEU A 646 27.60 9.40 -2.69
C LEU A 646 27.06 9.69 -4.10
N VAL A 647 25.73 9.68 -4.27
CA VAL A 647 25.06 9.91 -5.56
C VAL A 647 25.23 11.34 -6.10
N ALA A 648 25.51 12.31 -5.22
CA ALA A 648 25.87 13.68 -5.62
C ALA A 648 27.21 13.74 -6.39
N HIS A 649 28.11 12.76 -6.21
CA HIS A 649 29.36 12.70 -6.93
C HIS A 649 29.16 12.31 -8.41
N GLU A 650 29.89 12.95 -9.34
CA GLU A 650 29.74 12.73 -10.78
C GLU A 650 29.85 11.24 -11.18
N ALA A 651 30.83 10.52 -10.61
CA ALA A 651 31.09 9.12 -10.92
C ALA A 651 30.06 8.12 -10.37
N CYS A 652 29.24 8.45 -9.36
CA CYS A 652 28.31 7.50 -8.74
C CYS A 652 26.91 7.59 -9.37
N ALA A 653 26.37 6.50 -9.89
CA ALA A 653 25.01 6.46 -10.44
C ALA A 653 23.97 6.19 -9.34
N GLU A 654 24.23 5.19 -8.52
CA GLU A 654 23.41 4.80 -7.37
C GLU A 654 24.31 4.29 -6.24
N ALA A 655 23.88 4.45 -5.00
CA ALA A 655 24.55 3.92 -3.83
C ALA A 655 23.57 3.17 -2.92
N ALA A 656 24.09 2.17 -2.21
CA ALA A 656 23.46 1.55 -1.06
C ALA A 656 24.48 1.51 0.09
N VAL A 657 24.14 2.06 1.26
CA VAL A 657 25.06 2.09 2.40
C VAL A 657 24.44 1.33 3.57
N ILE A 658 25.23 0.44 4.15
CA ILE A 658 24.84 -0.41 5.28
C ILE A 658 25.85 -0.31 6.43
N GLY A 659 25.40 -0.62 7.63
CA GLY A 659 26.28 -0.86 8.77
C GLY A 659 26.72 -2.31 8.79
N ALA A 660 28.03 -2.55 8.63
CA ALA A 660 28.67 -3.84 8.83
C ALA A 660 29.43 -3.83 10.17
N HIS A 661 29.65 -5.02 10.77
CA HIS A 661 30.36 -5.11 12.04
C HIS A 661 31.80 -4.56 11.97
N ASP A 662 32.23 -3.88 13.04
CA ASP A 662 33.59 -3.38 13.20
C ASP A 662 34.02 -3.49 14.67
N GLU A 663 35.12 -4.21 14.93
CA GLU A 663 35.60 -4.51 16.29
C GLU A 663 35.91 -3.26 17.14
N ILE A 664 36.26 -2.14 16.50
CA ILE A 664 36.67 -0.91 17.18
C ILE A 664 35.50 0.08 17.25
N LYS A 665 34.69 0.18 16.19
CA LYS A 665 33.62 1.17 16.06
C LYS A 665 32.21 0.62 16.38
N GLY A 666 32.08 -0.66 16.67
CA GLY A 666 30.79 -1.37 16.79
C GLY A 666 30.23 -1.73 15.40
N GLN A 667 29.91 -0.70 14.61
CA GLN A 667 29.67 -0.81 13.17
C GLN A 667 30.51 0.20 12.40
N ALA A 668 30.77 -0.09 11.12
CA ALA A 668 31.31 0.89 10.18
C ALA A 668 30.45 0.94 8.91
N PRO A 669 30.34 2.10 8.23
CA PRO A 669 29.56 2.19 7.00
C PRO A 669 30.27 1.44 5.88
N VAL A 670 29.52 0.68 5.09
CA VAL A 670 29.99 0.03 3.87
C VAL A 670 29.10 0.46 2.73
N ALA A 671 29.71 1.04 1.70
CA ALA A 671 29.00 1.57 0.54
C ALA A 671 29.14 0.61 -0.65
N PHE A 672 28.01 0.22 -1.23
CA PHE A 672 27.94 -0.44 -2.53
C PHE A 672 27.53 0.61 -3.55
N VAL A 673 28.30 0.77 -4.63
CA VAL A 673 28.09 1.85 -5.61
C VAL A 673 28.07 1.31 -7.04
N THR A 674 27.12 1.79 -7.83
CA THR A 674 27.13 1.64 -9.30
C THR A 674 27.67 2.93 -9.91
N LEU A 675 28.30 2.85 -11.08
CA LEU A 675 29.00 3.98 -11.69
C LEU A 675 28.21 4.62 -12.84
N LYS A 676 28.35 5.93 -12.99
CA LYS A 676 28.07 6.62 -14.26
C LYS A 676 29.26 6.39 -15.22
N PRO A 677 29.10 6.53 -16.55
CA PRO A 677 30.25 6.69 -17.44
C PRO A 677 31.13 7.83 -16.91
N THR A 678 32.40 7.52 -16.61
CA THR A 678 33.31 8.43 -15.92
C THR A 678 34.74 8.27 -16.47
N HIS A 679 35.52 9.36 -16.40
CA HIS A 679 36.95 9.34 -16.74
C HIS A 679 37.83 8.86 -15.58
N ILE A 680 37.26 8.65 -14.39
CA ILE A 680 37.99 8.15 -13.22
C ILE A 680 38.22 6.64 -13.37
N PRO A 681 39.48 6.14 -13.28
CA PRO A 681 39.76 4.71 -13.25
C PRO A 681 39.02 4.00 -12.12
N VAL A 682 38.41 2.84 -12.40
CA VAL A 682 37.50 2.14 -11.47
C VAL A 682 38.18 1.79 -10.14
N ASP A 683 39.48 1.48 -10.17
CA ASP A 683 40.32 1.22 -8.99
C ASP A 683 40.53 2.45 -8.08
N GLN A 684 40.39 3.66 -8.63
CA GLN A 684 40.52 4.92 -7.88
C GLN A 684 39.17 5.43 -7.34
N VAL A 685 38.04 5.02 -7.93
CA VAL A 685 36.70 5.46 -7.50
C VAL A 685 36.43 5.22 -6.00
N PRO A 686 36.79 4.08 -5.38
CA PRO A 686 36.65 3.88 -3.94
C PRO A 686 37.35 4.95 -3.08
N VAL A 687 38.53 5.42 -3.51
CA VAL A 687 39.29 6.46 -2.80
C VAL A 687 38.63 7.82 -2.96
N VAL A 688 38.20 8.16 -4.19
CA VAL A 688 37.55 9.44 -4.50
C VAL A 688 36.22 9.58 -3.76
N LEU A 689 35.35 8.57 -3.81
CA LEU A 689 34.04 8.62 -3.14
C LEU A 689 34.16 8.64 -1.60
N LYS A 690 35.14 7.92 -1.04
CA LYS A 690 35.46 7.98 0.39
C LYS A 690 35.98 9.35 0.83
N HIS A 691 36.74 10.03 -0.04
CA HIS A 691 37.14 11.42 0.20
C HIS A 691 35.96 12.38 0.08
N HIS A 692 35.05 12.17 -0.87
CA HIS A 692 33.84 12.99 -1.04
C HIS A 692 32.95 12.97 0.21
N ILE A 693 32.62 11.79 0.74
CA ILE A 693 31.88 11.66 2.01
C ILE A 693 32.62 12.33 3.18
N ARG A 694 33.95 12.18 3.23
CA ARG A 694 34.77 12.79 4.27
C ARG A 694 34.78 14.32 4.22
N GLY A 695 34.69 14.91 3.04
CA GLY A 695 34.61 16.36 2.85
C GLY A 695 33.21 16.94 3.04
N ALA A 696 32.17 16.19 2.70
CA ALA A 696 30.77 16.64 2.75
C ALA A 696 30.10 16.43 4.13
N ILE A 697 30.38 15.32 4.80
CA ILE A 697 29.79 14.98 6.11
C ILE A 697 30.88 14.95 7.19
N GLY A 698 31.95 14.19 6.97
CA GLY A 698 33.07 14.14 7.91
C GLY A 698 33.80 12.80 7.98
N ALA A 699 34.88 12.76 8.75
CA ALA A 699 35.75 11.58 8.86
C ALA A 699 35.08 10.37 9.53
N ILE A 700 34.05 10.58 10.35
CA ILE A 700 33.28 9.51 11.02
C ILE A 700 32.36 8.77 10.05
N ALA A 701 31.81 9.49 9.07
CA ALA A 701 30.91 8.99 8.03
C ALA A 701 31.62 8.27 6.88
N ALA A 702 32.94 8.44 6.74
CA ALA A 702 33.73 7.86 5.65
C ALA A 702 33.66 6.31 5.64
N PRO A 703 33.13 5.68 4.57
CA PRO A 703 32.92 4.22 4.57
C PRO A 703 34.20 3.42 4.78
N LYS A 704 34.12 2.31 5.52
CA LYS A 704 35.23 1.36 5.69
C LYS A 704 35.63 0.79 4.34
N TYR A 705 34.66 0.25 3.59
CA TYR A 705 34.79 -0.22 2.21
C TYR A 705 33.86 0.59 1.29
N VAL A 706 34.32 0.83 0.06
CA VAL A 706 33.48 1.29 -1.06
C VAL A 706 33.62 0.24 -2.16
N ILE A 707 32.56 -0.54 -2.36
CA ILE A 707 32.51 -1.72 -3.22
C ILE A 707 31.80 -1.30 -4.51
N VAL A 708 32.53 -1.32 -5.62
CA VAL A 708 31.94 -1.07 -6.94
C VAL A 708 31.21 -2.33 -7.41
N VAL A 709 29.96 -2.18 -7.83
CA VAL A 709 29.12 -3.26 -8.36
C VAL A 709 28.45 -2.81 -9.66
N ASP A 710 28.17 -3.75 -10.57
CA ASP A 710 27.47 -3.45 -11.82
C ASP A 710 26.02 -2.99 -11.56
N GLU A 711 25.34 -3.68 -10.63
CA GLU A 711 23.98 -3.37 -10.19
C GLU A 711 23.79 -3.69 -8.69
N LEU A 712 22.85 -2.98 -8.05
CA LEU A 712 22.43 -3.22 -6.67
C LEU A 712 21.26 -4.21 -6.62
N PRO A 713 21.16 -5.09 -5.61
CA PRO A 713 20.05 -6.01 -5.47
C PRO A 713 18.77 -5.23 -5.17
N LYS A 714 17.87 -5.14 -6.15
CA LYS A 714 16.59 -4.41 -6.07
C LYS A 714 15.41 -5.36 -6.23
N THR A 715 14.33 -5.07 -5.51
CA THR A 715 13.03 -5.71 -5.75
C THR A 715 12.44 -5.33 -7.12
N ARG A 716 11.38 -6.00 -7.58
CA ARG A 716 10.63 -5.62 -8.80
C ARG A 716 9.91 -4.27 -8.77
N SER A 717 9.84 -3.61 -7.60
CA SER A 717 9.44 -2.20 -7.44
C SER A 717 10.64 -1.24 -7.41
N GLY A 718 11.86 -1.78 -7.49
CA GLY A 718 13.12 -1.05 -7.52
C GLY A 718 13.73 -0.73 -6.14
N LYS A 719 13.03 -1.05 -5.04
CA LYS A 719 13.56 -0.89 -3.68
C LYS A 719 14.81 -1.74 -3.46
N ILE A 720 15.91 -1.12 -3.02
CA ILE A 720 17.18 -1.78 -2.71
C ILE A 720 17.02 -2.72 -1.49
N MET A 721 17.51 -3.95 -1.61
CA MET A 721 17.45 -4.99 -0.58
C MET A 721 18.70 -4.99 0.31
N ARG A 722 18.86 -3.93 1.14
CA ARG A 722 20.00 -3.76 2.06
C ARG A 722 20.24 -4.95 3.00
N ARG A 723 19.19 -5.68 3.37
CA ARG A 723 19.25 -6.95 4.13
C ARG A 723 20.18 -7.99 3.47
N ILE A 724 20.18 -8.09 2.14
CA ILE A 724 21.05 -9.01 1.40
C ILE A 724 22.50 -8.52 1.47
N LEU A 725 22.74 -7.23 1.19
CA LEU A 725 24.07 -6.62 1.27
C LEU A 725 24.70 -6.82 2.66
N ARG A 726 23.89 -6.71 3.72
CA ARG A 726 24.33 -6.88 5.10
C ARG A 726 24.75 -8.32 5.39
N LYS A 727 23.91 -9.30 5.06
CA LYS A 727 24.24 -10.72 5.16
C LYS A 727 25.47 -11.12 4.33
N ILE A 728 25.70 -10.51 3.17
CA ILE A 728 26.92 -10.73 2.38
C ILE A 728 28.16 -10.21 3.13
N MET A 729 28.09 -9.01 3.71
CA MET A 729 29.18 -8.44 4.52
C MET A 729 29.44 -9.22 5.81
N ASP A 730 28.40 -9.74 6.46
CA ASP A 730 28.48 -10.49 7.71
C ASP A 730 28.89 -11.98 7.49
N GLY A 731 29.17 -12.40 6.25
CA GLY A 731 29.57 -13.77 5.91
C GLY A 731 28.41 -14.79 5.82
N GLU A 732 27.17 -14.34 5.99
CA GLU A 732 25.94 -15.14 5.90
C GLU A 732 25.42 -15.31 4.46
N SER A 733 26.30 -15.27 3.45
CA SER A 733 25.91 -15.40 2.02
C SER A 733 25.25 -16.75 1.69
N HIS A 734 25.42 -17.76 2.52
CA HIS A 734 24.74 -19.06 2.43
C HIS A 734 23.29 -19.05 2.95
N ASN A 735 22.85 -17.99 3.64
CA ASN A 735 21.53 -17.88 4.25
C ASN A 735 20.91 -16.49 4.00
N LEU A 736 20.66 -16.17 2.74
CA LEU A 736 20.12 -14.87 2.32
C LEU A 736 18.61 -14.72 2.53
N GLY A 737 17.89 -15.77 2.95
CA GLY A 737 16.42 -15.77 3.04
C GLY A 737 15.74 -15.58 1.67
N ASP A 738 14.49 -15.12 1.67
CA ASP A 738 13.72 -14.92 0.42
C ASP A 738 14.36 -13.85 -0.48
N THR A 739 14.73 -14.27 -1.69
CA THR A 739 15.26 -13.46 -2.81
C THR A 739 14.28 -13.35 -3.98
N SER A 740 13.12 -14.03 -3.95
CA SER A 740 12.15 -14.11 -5.06
C SER A 740 11.59 -12.76 -5.51
N THR A 741 11.62 -11.77 -4.60
CA THR A 741 11.15 -10.42 -4.84
C THR A 741 12.11 -9.57 -5.70
N LEU A 742 13.34 -10.03 -5.95
CA LEU A 742 14.33 -9.36 -6.79
C LEU A 742 13.85 -9.16 -8.25
N ALA A 743 14.38 -8.12 -8.88
CA ALA A 743 14.24 -7.86 -10.31
C ALA A 743 15.17 -8.76 -11.15
N ASP A 744 16.44 -8.86 -10.75
CA ASP A 744 17.42 -9.81 -11.23
C ASP A 744 17.97 -10.60 -10.03
N PRO A 745 17.76 -11.93 -9.92
CA PRO A 745 18.39 -12.75 -8.89
C PRO A 745 19.92 -12.90 -9.07
N ASP A 746 20.42 -12.90 -10.31
CA ASP A 746 21.83 -13.19 -10.64
C ASP A 746 22.77 -12.07 -10.18
N VAL A 747 22.23 -10.90 -9.83
CA VAL A 747 22.96 -9.79 -9.21
C VAL A 747 23.61 -10.19 -7.88
N VAL A 748 23.01 -11.13 -7.15
CA VAL A 748 23.46 -11.54 -5.81
C VAL A 748 24.87 -12.13 -5.85
N ASP A 749 25.14 -13.07 -6.76
CA ASP A 749 26.45 -13.71 -6.89
C ASP A 749 27.53 -12.74 -7.36
N LYS A 750 27.17 -11.80 -8.26
CA LYS A 750 28.05 -10.71 -8.71
C LYS A 750 28.46 -9.83 -7.53
N VAL A 751 27.51 -9.46 -6.68
CA VAL A 751 27.75 -8.63 -5.48
C VAL A 751 28.58 -9.40 -4.44
N ILE A 752 28.33 -10.70 -4.21
CA ILE A 752 29.16 -11.54 -3.34
C ILE A 752 30.62 -11.52 -3.82
N LYS A 753 30.85 -11.77 -5.10
CA LYS A 753 32.20 -11.78 -5.70
C LYS A 753 32.90 -10.42 -5.56
N ALA A 754 32.23 -9.33 -5.95
CA ALA A 754 32.78 -7.98 -5.84
C ALA A 754 33.12 -7.60 -4.39
N THR A 755 32.32 -8.05 -3.42
CA THR A 755 32.56 -7.86 -1.98
C THR A 755 33.84 -8.56 -1.54
N GLN A 756 34.01 -9.85 -1.89
CA GLN A 756 35.18 -10.64 -1.54
C GLN A 756 36.46 -10.05 -2.15
N GLU A 757 36.40 -9.61 -3.42
CA GLU A 757 37.53 -8.97 -4.12
C GLU A 757 37.91 -7.63 -3.47
N ALA A 758 36.93 -6.79 -3.11
CA ALA A 758 37.16 -5.50 -2.47
C ALA A 758 37.78 -5.63 -1.06
N ILE A 759 37.27 -6.55 -0.23
CA ILE A 759 37.83 -6.84 1.10
C ILE A 759 39.27 -7.34 0.95
N ALA A 760 39.51 -8.35 0.10
CA ALA A 760 40.85 -8.92 -0.10
C ALA A 760 41.87 -7.91 -0.67
N ALA A 761 41.44 -6.97 -1.52
CA ALA A 761 42.29 -5.91 -2.04
C ALA A 761 42.68 -4.91 -0.94
N GLN A 762 41.73 -4.51 -0.10
CA GLN A 762 41.96 -3.53 0.97
C GLN A 762 42.75 -4.12 2.15
N ASP A 763 42.60 -5.40 2.44
CA ASP A 763 43.41 -6.09 3.46
C ASP A 763 44.86 -6.26 2.98
N LYS A 764 45.09 -6.56 1.69
CA LYS A 764 46.43 -6.54 1.06
C LYS A 764 47.07 -5.15 1.00
N ALA A 765 46.27 -4.08 0.96
CA ALA A 765 46.77 -2.71 1.06
C ALA A 765 47.16 -2.37 2.52
N SER A 766 46.43 -2.91 3.49
CA SER A 766 46.62 -2.70 4.92
C SER A 766 47.78 -3.52 5.50
N SER A 767 48.12 -4.66 4.91
CA SER A 767 49.23 -5.54 5.33
C SER A 767 50.61 -5.17 4.76
N LYS A 768 50.70 -4.15 3.88
CA LYS A 768 51.98 -3.59 3.47
C LYS A 768 52.54 -2.72 4.61
N PRO A 769 53.79 -2.93 5.07
CA PRO A 769 54.39 -2.04 6.06
C PRO A 769 54.46 -0.62 5.49
N LYS A 770 53.99 0.37 6.28
CA LYS A 770 54.19 1.78 5.97
C LYS A 770 55.70 2.03 5.88
N LYS A 771 56.17 2.46 4.71
CA LYS A 771 57.49 3.06 4.52
C LYS A 771 57.47 4.53 4.92
#